data_AF-A0A517VJI6-F1
#
_entry.id   AF-A0A517VJI6-F1
#
_cell.length_a   1.000
_cell.length_b   1.000
_cell.length_c   1.000
_cell.angle_alpha   90.00
_cell.angle_beta   90.00
_cell.angle_gamma   90.00
#
_symmetry.space_group_name_H-M   'P 1'
#
loop_
_entity.id
_entity.type
_entity.pdbx_description
1 polymer ?
#
loop_
_entity_poly.entity_id
_entity_poly.type
_entity_poly.pdbx_seq_one_letter_code
_entity_poly.pdbx_strand_id
1 'polypeptide(L)'
;MLFPKSHRRQASHKASPSSAVEHLEDRQLLSAMNSLPTDMADDTDLQSNTTPEYASIDGTGNNIDNPEYGSTNTELLRLADADYSDGQYTPAGEDRPSSREISNVIAAAETSQTNDRYLTDILWVWGQFIDHDITLTQSALDEDGNPLESFPIEVPTGDIYFDPDGSGDDLIGLNRSTYEVDENGIRQQINQITAFIDGSVIYGSDAERAASLRTFQGGLLATSDGDLLPYGDDGFFLAGDIRANENAALTSMQTIWMREHNRIATELALEDPSLTDEQLYQQARQIVSAEIQAITFNEFLPALFGSDAISRYQGYDSSVDPSIANEFSTAAYRFGHTMLSSELLRLDENGNTADEGNLALLNAFFNPSEVENNGVDSLLRGLTVNLAQEIDNQVVDDVRNFLFGPPGAGGFDLASLNIQRGRDHGLADYNSTRVALGLDPVENFSDITSDPDVAARLETLYGTVDNIDLWVGGLAEDHLPGSSMGETFSFIIIDQFQRLRDGDRFWYENVFSGKALDEINGTTLADVIERNSDVSGLQENVFFAPTVMQIDLAETRTTDVSVRLNKGILEVVDNRTRQVIGSQSLDSVERLMLTSTDPGSLRIRYRGITPTDLPGGMIVEAGKGRDDALIINGTKQNDTIVVNENVVEVNGMELEFTGVERIVIQHTNVDDSIQVADDVDIDVNVLDMVRRDSRHDGPPGREQPPHQNDHRPTQGPDRQRADERNAGKDRDDFGMLDQVFASSDLEKVLDMSPKKRRR
;
A
#
# COMPACT_ATOMS: atom_id res chain seq x y z
N MET A 1 -0.19 -18.45 -28.01
CA MET A 1 -0.21 -19.57 -27.04
C MET A 1 1.22 -20.03 -26.80
N LEU A 2 1.90 -19.32 -25.90
CA LEU A 2 3.03 -19.80 -25.09
C LEU A 2 2.39 -19.82 -23.69
N PHE A 3 2.28 -20.90 -22.92
CA PHE A 3 3.23 -21.94 -22.53
C PHE A 3 2.44 -23.22 -22.14
N PRO A 4 2.97 -24.46 -22.25
CA PRO A 4 2.42 -25.57 -21.48
C PRO A 4 3.15 -25.70 -20.14
N LYS A 5 2.35 -25.76 -19.05
CA LYS A 5 2.76 -26.10 -17.69
C LYS A 5 3.64 -27.36 -17.69
N SER A 6 4.89 -27.26 -17.27
CA SER A 6 5.76 -28.43 -17.09
C SER A 6 5.65 -28.97 -15.65
N HIS A 7 4.98 -30.12 -15.50
CA HIS A 7 5.11 -30.95 -14.29
C HIS A 7 6.50 -31.61 -14.25
N ARG A 8 7.23 -31.45 -13.14
CA ARG A 8 8.38 -32.30 -12.80
C ARG A 8 8.07 -33.13 -11.54
N ARG A 9 7.92 -34.45 -11.73
CA ARG A 9 8.23 -35.47 -10.73
C ARG A 9 9.35 -36.34 -11.28
N GLN A 10 10.44 -36.50 -10.53
CA GLN A 10 11.46 -37.51 -10.82
C GLN A 10 11.18 -38.80 -10.04
N ALA A 11 11.07 -39.92 -10.77
CA ALA A 11 11.48 -41.24 -10.30
C ALA A 11 12.00 -42.08 -11.49
N SER A 12 13.04 -42.86 -11.21
CA SER A 12 14.01 -43.50 -12.12
C SER A 12 13.49 -44.62 -13.06
N HIS A 13 14.05 -44.75 -14.29
CA HIS A 13 14.81 -45.92 -14.84
C HIS A 13 14.82 -46.07 -16.40
N LYS A 14 16.04 -46.29 -16.94
CA LYS A 14 16.50 -47.11 -18.11
C LYS A 14 16.07 -46.79 -19.56
N ALA A 15 16.96 -47.17 -20.50
CA ALA A 15 17.25 -46.54 -21.80
C ALA A 15 16.85 -47.30 -23.10
N SER A 16 16.88 -46.53 -24.22
CA SER A 16 17.10 -46.86 -25.67
C SER A 16 15.89 -47.16 -26.60
N PRO A 17 15.99 -47.00 -27.95
CA PRO A 17 16.38 -45.82 -28.75
C PRO A 17 15.54 -45.59 -30.07
N SER A 18 15.75 -44.45 -30.75
CA SER A 18 15.33 -44.05 -32.13
C SER A 18 13.84 -43.68 -32.32
N SER A 19 13.42 -42.71 -33.14
CA SER A 19 13.98 -41.96 -34.28
C SER A 19 13.20 -40.63 -34.41
N ALA A 20 13.81 -39.44 -34.42
CA ALA A 20 14.45 -38.79 -35.58
C ALA A 20 13.55 -38.61 -36.82
N VAL A 21 12.36 -38.02 -36.68
CA VAL A 21 11.64 -37.29 -37.76
C VAL A 21 10.71 -36.24 -37.13
N GLU A 22 11.21 -35.10 -36.64
CA GLU A 22 10.35 -33.99 -36.19
C GLU A 22 11.04 -32.60 -36.14
N HIS A 23 12.16 -32.41 -36.86
CA HIS A 23 12.95 -31.17 -36.78
C HIS A 23 13.12 -30.42 -38.10
N LEU A 24 12.08 -30.37 -38.95
CA LEU A 24 12.19 -29.64 -40.22
C LEU A 24 11.07 -28.64 -40.52
N GLU A 25 10.10 -28.43 -39.62
CA GLU A 25 9.03 -27.43 -39.86
C GLU A 25 9.06 -26.24 -38.88
N ASP A 26 9.72 -26.33 -37.72
CA ASP A 26 9.93 -25.19 -36.79
C ASP A 26 11.02 -24.19 -37.23
N ARG A 27 11.65 -24.43 -38.39
CA ARG A 27 12.75 -23.60 -38.90
C ARG A 27 12.36 -22.56 -39.94
N GLN A 28 11.07 -22.43 -40.25
CA GLN A 28 10.59 -21.43 -41.23
C GLN A 28 9.77 -20.28 -40.63
N LEU A 29 9.50 -20.28 -39.31
CA LEU A 29 8.76 -19.20 -38.65
C LEU A 29 9.65 -18.20 -37.88
N LEU A 30 10.92 -18.52 -37.66
CA LEU A 30 11.91 -17.64 -37.00
C LEU A 30 12.92 -16.97 -37.95
N SER A 31 12.70 -17.05 -39.28
CA SER A 31 13.44 -16.20 -40.24
C SER A 31 12.71 -14.90 -40.60
N ALA A 32 11.56 -14.63 -39.97
CA ALA A 32 10.74 -13.43 -40.25
C ALA A 32 11.08 -12.22 -39.37
N MET A 33 11.85 -12.39 -38.28
CA MET A 33 12.36 -11.28 -37.47
C MET A 33 13.69 -10.72 -37.99
N ASN A 34 14.17 -11.19 -39.15
CA ASN A 34 15.39 -10.67 -39.79
C ASN A 34 15.25 -10.47 -41.31
N SER A 35 14.06 -10.12 -41.79
CA SER A 35 13.88 -9.63 -43.17
C SER A 35 12.87 -8.49 -43.22
N LEU A 36 13.33 -7.29 -42.87
CA LEU A 36 12.73 -6.06 -43.36
C LEU A 36 13.09 -5.90 -44.84
N PRO A 37 12.13 -5.89 -45.79
CA PRO A 37 12.39 -5.39 -47.12
C PRO A 37 12.29 -3.87 -47.07
N THR A 38 13.44 -3.22 -47.22
CA THR A 38 13.53 -1.87 -47.76
C THR A 38 12.91 -1.84 -49.16
N ASP A 39 11.73 -1.21 -49.31
CA ASP A 39 11.35 -0.55 -50.56
C ASP A 39 10.27 0.53 -50.32
N MET A 40 10.76 1.76 -50.18
CA MET A 40 10.29 3.01 -50.82
C MET A 40 8.78 3.29 -50.90
N ALA A 41 8.35 4.23 -50.06
CA ALA A 41 7.49 5.33 -50.50
C ALA A 41 8.06 6.65 -49.93
N ASP A 42 8.43 7.57 -50.83
CA ASP A 42 8.84 8.97 -50.56
C ASP A 42 7.93 9.62 -49.50
N ASP A 43 8.48 10.22 -48.45
CA ASP A 43 9.12 11.55 -48.49
C ASP A 43 9.97 11.77 -47.22
N THR A 44 11.05 12.51 -47.39
CA THR A 44 12.26 12.63 -46.55
C THR A 44 12.05 13.19 -45.13
N ASP A 45 12.63 12.56 -44.08
CA ASP A 45 13.79 13.05 -43.29
C ASP A 45 14.07 12.18 -42.03
N LEU A 46 15.37 11.98 -41.72
CA LEU A 46 16.00 11.45 -40.48
C LEU A 46 15.85 9.96 -40.09
N GLN A 47 16.76 9.13 -40.61
CA GLN A 47 17.26 7.95 -39.88
C GLN A 47 18.18 8.41 -38.73
N SER A 48 17.70 8.34 -37.49
CA SER A 48 18.57 8.43 -36.30
C SER A 48 19.03 7.03 -35.89
N ASN A 49 20.29 6.69 -36.16
CA ASN A 49 21.00 5.63 -35.45
C ASN A 49 21.18 6.06 -33.98
N THR A 50 20.16 5.88 -33.14
CA THR A 50 20.25 6.14 -31.71
C THR A 50 20.49 4.83 -30.98
N THR A 51 21.65 4.73 -30.31
CA THR A 51 21.87 3.75 -29.25
C THR A 51 20.70 3.85 -28.25
N PRO A 52 20.17 2.73 -27.73
CA PRO A 52 19.16 2.77 -26.67
C PRO A 52 19.67 3.63 -25.50
N GLU A 53 18.82 4.53 -25.02
CA GLU A 53 19.09 5.37 -23.87
C GLU A 53 18.50 4.68 -22.63
N TYR A 54 19.25 4.68 -21.52
CA TYR A 54 18.82 4.13 -20.24
C TYR A 54 18.86 5.23 -19.19
N ALA A 55 17.98 5.15 -18.19
CA ALA A 55 18.01 6.06 -17.05
C ALA A 55 19.39 6.04 -16.39
N SER A 56 19.88 7.20 -15.95
CA SER A 56 21.10 7.24 -15.14
C SER A 56 20.84 6.57 -13.77
N ILE A 57 21.91 6.29 -13.02
CA ILE A 57 21.79 5.71 -11.68
C ILE A 57 21.34 6.77 -10.65
N ASP A 58 21.71 8.04 -10.88
CA ASP A 58 21.44 9.17 -9.99
C ASP A 58 20.21 10.01 -10.40
N GLY A 59 19.46 9.57 -11.40
CA GLY A 59 18.29 10.27 -11.95
C GLY A 59 18.61 11.48 -12.85
N THR A 60 19.85 11.96 -12.88
CA THR A 60 20.26 13.12 -13.68
C THR A 60 19.99 12.95 -15.17
N GLY A 61 19.41 13.98 -15.79
CA GLY A 61 19.12 14.02 -17.22
C GLY A 61 17.83 13.30 -17.63
N ASN A 62 17.00 12.88 -16.67
CA ASN A 62 15.64 12.42 -16.96
C ASN A 62 14.85 13.52 -17.67
N ASN A 63 14.75 14.71 -17.07
CA ASN A 63 14.17 15.87 -17.74
C ASN A 63 15.23 16.60 -18.60
N ILE A 64 14.93 16.89 -19.86
CA ILE A 64 15.90 17.48 -20.80
C ILE A 64 16.14 18.97 -20.50
N ASP A 65 15.09 19.70 -20.12
CA ASP A 65 15.15 21.14 -19.89
C ASP A 65 15.62 21.46 -18.45
N ASN A 66 15.31 20.57 -17.50
CA ASN A 66 15.71 20.67 -16.09
C ASN A 66 16.42 19.38 -15.63
N PRO A 67 17.70 19.16 -15.99
CA PRO A 67 18.39 17.88 -15.78
C PRO A 67 18.44 17.35 -14.35
N GLU A 68 18.26 18.22 -13.35
CA GLU A 68 18.27 17.84 -11.93
C GLU A 68 16.89 17.45 -11.38
N TYR A 69 15.81 17.60 -12.14
CA TYR A 69 14.48 17.20 -11.67
C TYR A 69 14.44 15.71 -11.33
N GLY A 70 14.16 15.41 -10.06
CA GLY A 70 14.13 14.06 -9.52
C GLY A 70 15.49 13.36 -9.36
N SER A 71 16.62 14.05 -9.55
CA SER A 71 17.95 13.50 -9.28
C SER A 71 18.24 13.42 -7.77
N THR A 72 19.29 12.70 -7.38
CA THR A 72 19.70 12.61 -5.97
C THR A 72 20.14 13.96 -5.39
N ASN A 73 19.98 14.13 -4.08
CA ASN A 73 20.38 15.33 -3.32
C ASN A 73 19.69 16.61 -3.82
N THR A 74 18.41 16.50 -4.17
CA THR A 74 17.56 17.61 -4.60
C THR A 74 16.60 18.02 -3.49
N GLU A 75 16.21 19.30 -3.46
CA GLU A 75 15.25 19.81 -2.48
C GLU A 75 13.89 19.09 -2.61
N LEU A 76 13.27 18.77 -1.47
CA LEU A 76 11.89 18.32 -1.43
C LEU A 76 10.96 19.49 -1.78
N LEU A 77 9.95 19.22 -2.61
CA LEU A 77 8.92 20.20 -2.93
C LEU A 77 8.06 20.53 -1.71
N ARG A 78 7.37 21.66 -1.78
CA ARG A 78 6.44 22.14 -0.77
C ARG A 78 5.04 22.23 -1.36
N LEU A 79 4.09 21.43 -0.85
CA LEU A 79 2.68 21.58 -1.19
C LEU A 79 2.03 22.70 -0.36
N ALA A 80 2.52 22.92 0.85
CA ALA A 80 2.25 24.09 1.67
C ALA A 80 3.56 24.83 2.00
N ASP A 81 3.49 26.15 2.16
CA ASP A 81 4.66 26.95 2.57
C ASP A 81 5.25 26.40 3.88
N ALA A 82 6.58 26.43 4.01
CA ALA A 82 7.25 25.96 5.22
C ALA A 82 6.84 26.79 6.45
N ASP A 83 6.36 26.13 7.50
CA ASP A 83 5.77 26.75 8.69
C ASP A 83 6.68 26.63 9.92
N TYR A 84 7.91 27.13 9.79
CA TYR A 84 8.84 27.24 10.91
C TYR A 84 8.38 28.33 11.90
N SER A 85 8.58 28.11 13.20
CA SER A 85 8.12 29.04 14.25
C SER A 85 8.74 30.44 14.15
N ASP A 86 9.96 30.54 13.59
CA ASP A 86 10.64 31.81 13.28
C ASP A 86 10.59 32.20 11.79
N GLY A 87 9.82 31.46 11.00
CA GLY A 87 9.69 31.61 9.55
C GLY A 87 10.94 31.19 8.75
N GLN A 88 11.94 30.55 9.37
CA GLN A 88 13.19 30.20 8.69
C GLN A 88 13.65 28.77 8.98
N TYR A 89 13.86 28.39 10.24
CA TYR A 89 14.44 27.08 10.57
C TYR A 89 14.13 26.56 11.98
N THR A 90 13.54 27.37 12.87
CA THR A 90 13.15 26.91 14.21
C THR A 90 11.96 25.96 14.07
N PRO A 91 12.04 24.69 14.51
CA PRO A 91 11.00 23.68 14.29
C PRO A 91 9.58 24.17 14.58
N ALA A 92 8.62 23.66 13.82
CA ALA A 92 7.21 24.02 13.94
C ALA A 92 6.60 23.50 15.25
N GLY A 93 5.43 24.04 15.61
CA GLY A 93 4.61 23.49 16.68
C GLY A 93 5.15 23.71 18.11
N GLU A 94 5.85 24.81 18.38
CA GLU A 94 6.32 25.17 19.74
C GLU A 94 5.15 25.25 20.75
N ASP A 95 3.96 25.62 20.29
CA ASP A 95 2.73 25.70 21.10
C ASP A 95 1.91 24.39 21.13
N ARG A 96 2.40 23.30 20.50
CA ARG A 96 1.74 21.98 20.48
C ARG A 96 2.25 21.11 21.64
N PRO A 97 1.47 20.13 22.14
CA PRO A 97 1.96 19.16 23.11
C PRO A 97 3.18 18.39 22.59
N SER A 98 3.92 17.75 23.50
CA SER A 98 4.99 16.82 23.12
C SER A 98 4.44 15.75 22.17
N SER A 99 5.23 15.37 21.16
CA SER A 99 4.84 14.30 20.23
C SER A 99 4.64 12.95 20.94
N ARG A 100 5.31 12.70 22.07
CA ARG A 100 5.06 11.51 22.90
C ARG A 100 3.73 11.60 23.65
N GLU A 101 3.34 12.78 24.11
CA GLU A 101 2.02 12.98 24.71
C GLU A 101 0.90 12.72 23.69
N ILE A 102 1.06 13.24 22.47
CA ILE A 102 0.12 13.00 21.37
C ILE A 102 0.04 11.51 21.06
N SER A 103 1.19 10.83 20.88
CA SER A 103 1.26 9.39 20.66
C SER A 103 0.53 8.57 21.74
N ASN A 104 0.73 8.91 23.02
CA ASN A 104 0.06 8.23 24.13
C ASN A 104 -1.46 8.37 24.11
N VAL A 105 -1.98 9.52 23.68
CA VAL A 105 -3.42 9.80 23.71
C VAL A 105 -4.13 9.27 22.47
N ILE A 106 -3.53 9.42 21.28
CA ILE A 106 -4.21 9.10 20.02
C ILE A 106 -3.70 7.86 19.30
N ALA A 107 -2.41 7.51 19.46
CA ALA A 107 -1.80 6.41 18.73
C ALA A 107 -1.75 5.09 19.50
N ALA A 108 -2.16 5.06 20.76
CA ALA A 108 -2.23 3.83 21.52
C ALA A 108 -3.34 2.91 20.98
N ALA A 109 -2.94 1.77 20.41
CA ALA A 109 -3.85 0.71 20.01
C ALA A 109 -4.40 -0.03 21.26
N GLU A 110 -5.68 0.16 21.59
CA GLU A 110 -6.32 -0.60 22.67
C GLU A 110 -6.71 -2.02 22.24
N THR A 111 -7.02 -2.19 20.96
CA THR A 111 -7.39 -3.45 20.33
C THR A 111 -6.85 -3.51 18.90
N SER A 112 -6.44 -4.70 18.46
CA SER A 112 -6.11 -4.91 17.04
C SER A 112 -7.36 -4.70 16.19
N GLN A 113 -7.24 -3.82 15.19
CA GLN A 113 -8.27 -3.55 14.19
C GLN A 113 -7.67 -3.92 12.84
N THR A 114 -8.21 -4.97 12.22
CA THR A 114 -7.80 -5.37 10.88
C THR A 114 -8.38 -4.43 9.86
N ASN A 115 -7.64 -4.16 8.79
CA ASN A 115 -8.08 -3.28 7.72
C ASN A 115 -9.43 -3.71 7.12
N ASP A 116 -10.34 -2.76 7.04
CA ASP A 116 -11.73 -2.91 6.64
C ASP A 116 -11.89 -3.29 5.17
N ARG A 117 -10.91 -2.99 4.31
CA ARG A 117 -10.79 -3.36 2.89
C ARG A 117 -10.16 -4.73 2.66
N TYR A 118 -9.79 -5.45 3.73
CA TYR A 118 -9.13 -6.76 3.67
C TYR A 118 -7.73 -6.70 3.01
N LEU A 119 -7.03 -5.58 3.19
CA LEU A 119 -5.66 -5.44 2.73
C LEU A 119 -4.71 -6.31 3.56
N THR A 120 -3.73 -6.94 2.90
CA THR A 120 -2.78 -7.85 3.53
C THR A 120 -1.50 -7.13 3.96
N ASP A 121 -0.70 -7.78 4.81
CA ASP A 121 0.60 -7.25 5.23
C ASP A 121 1.55 -6.96 4.05
N ILE A 122 1.39 -7.64 2.89
CA ILE A 122 2.23 -7.34 1.72
C ILE A 122 2.05 -5.90 1.22
N LEU A 123 0.92 -5.26 1.52
CA LEU A 123 0.64 -3.88 1.12
C LEU A 123 1.60 -2.90 1.79
N TRP A 124 1.78 -2.98 3.11
CA TRP A 124 2.72 -2.08 3.78
C TRP A 124 4.18 -2.44 3.45
N VAL A 125 4.49 -3.71 3.17
CA VAL A 125 5.84 -4.13 2.72
C VAL A 125 6.15 -3.53 1.34
N TRP A 126 5.21 -3.58 0.41
CA TRP A 126 5.34 -2.95 -0.91
C TRP A 126 5.43 -1.43 -0.78
N GLY A 127 4.56 -0.82 0.03
CA GLY A 127 4.59 0.61 0.32
C GLY A 127 5.94 1.07 0.84
N GLN A 128 6.53 0.32 1.79
CA GLN A 128 7.88 0.56 2.32
C GLN A 128 8.96 0.37 1.26
N PHE A 129 8.86 -0.68 0.42
CA PHE A 129 9.79 -0.91 -0.68
C PHE A 129 9.80 0.24 -1.68
N ILE A 130 8.62 0.76 -2.05
CA ILE A 130 8.49 1.93 -2.92
C ILE A 130 8.98 3.19 -2.22
N ASP A 131 8.61 3.45 -0.96
CA ASP A 131 9.12 4.62 -0.21
C ASP A 131 10.65 4.65 -0.23
N HIS A 132 11.28 3.49 -0.06
CA HIS A 132 12.73 3.37 -0.08
C HIS A 132 13.36 3.47 -1.48
N ASP A 133 12.56 3.38 -2.54
CA ASP A 133 12.97 3.62 -3.93
C ASP A 133 12.97 5.11 -4.28
N ILE A 134 12.04 5.87 -3.68
CA ILE A 134 11.77 7.26 -4.10
C ILE A 134 12.12 8.31 -3.05
N THR A 135 12.25 7.96 -1.76
CA THR A 135 12.56 8.93 -0.69
C THR A 135 13.62 8.46 0.31
N LEU A 136 14.55 9.36 0.64
CA LEU A 136 15.47 9.24 1.77
C LEU A 136 15.92 10.62 2.24
N THR A 137 15.63 10.95 3.50
CA THR A 137 16.19 12.12 4.17
C THR A 137 16.87 11.68 5.46
N GLN A 138 18.19 11.76 5.48
CA GLN A 138 19.01 11.35 6.63
C GLN A 138 19.14 12.49 7.65
N SER A 139 19.68 12.18 8.83
CA SER A 139 20.07 13.22 9.78
C SER A 139 21.24 14.06 9.24
N ALA A 140 21.29 15.35 9.60
CA ALA A 140 22.39 16.22 9.25
C ALA A 140 23.62 15.90 10.12
N LEU A 141 24.75 15.53 9.51
CA LEU A 141 25.97 15.13 10.21
C LEU A 141 27.15 16.08 9.90
N ASP A 142 28.10 16.20 10.83
CA ASP A 142 29.39 16.86 10.60
C ASP A 142 30.38 15.95 9.84
N GLU A 143 31.57 16.47 9.55
CA GLU A 143 32.63 15.72 8.84
C GLU A 143 33.11 14.46 9.58
N ASP A 144 32.87 14.39 10.90
CA ASP A 144 33.23 13.26 11.76
C ASP A 144 32.05 12.28 11.96
N GLY A 145 30.90 12.53 11.33
CA GLY A 145 29.68 11.71 11.42
C GLY A 145 28.83 11.97 12.66
N ASN A 146 29.05 13.05 13.41
CA ASN A 146 28.22 13.40 14.56
C ASN A 146 27.02 14.27 14.12
N PRO A 147 25.85 14.14 14.77
CA PRO A 147 24.71 15.00 14.45
C PRO A 147 24.99 16.49 14.66
N LEU A 148 24.59 17.31 13.68
CA LEU A 148 24.74 18.76 13.75
C LEU A 148 23.78 19.41 14.73
N GLU A 149 22.54 18.92 14.76
CA GLU A 149 21.45 19.51 15.52
C GLU A 149 20.60 18.40 16.18
N SER A 150 20.60 18.37 17.50
CA SER A 150 19.70 17.53 18.28
C SER A 150 18.34 18.21 18.45
N PHE A 151 17.26 17.44 18.32
CA PHE A 151 15.88 17.89 18.50
C PHE A 151 15.06 16.80 19.21
N PRO A 152 15.42 16.45 20.45
CA PRO A 152 14.82 15.34 21.17
C PRO A 152 13.34 15.59 21.49
N ILE A 153 12.63 14.51 21.77
CA ILE A 153 11.22 14.51 22.14
C ILE A 153 11.13 14.47 23.67
N GLU A 154 10.39 15.42 24.24
CA GLU A 154 10.13 15.48 25.68
C GLU A 154 9.21 14.33 26.12
N VAL A 155 9.60 13.55 27.11
CA VAL A 155 8.75 12.48 27.66
C VAL A 155 7.85 13.05 28.76
N PRO A 156 6.52 12.82 28.72
CA PRO A 156 5.64 13.24 29.80
C PRO A 156 6.05 12.62 31.14
N THR A 157 6.04 13.41 32.21
CA THR A 157 6.43 12.92 33.54
C THR A 157 5.60 11.71 33.96
N GLY A 158 6.27 10.61 34.27
CA GLY A 158 5.63 9.36 34.68
C GLY A 158 5.09 8.53 33.52
N ASP A 159 5.55 8.77 32.28
CA ASP A 159 5.29 7.89 31.15
C ASP A 159 5.66 6.44 31.50
N ILE A 160 4.71 5.53 31.35
CA ILE A 160 4.85 4.16 31.85
C ILE A 160 5.96 3.36 31.16
N TYR A 161 6.41 3.80 29.97
CA TYR A 161 7.44 3.15 29.17
C TYR A 161 8.76 3.90 29.29
N PHE A 162 8.75 5.21 29.03
CA PHE A 162 9.97 6.00 28.84
C PHE A 162 10.41 6.81 30.08
N ASP A 163 9.51 7.07 31.03
CA ASP A 163 9.82 7.71 32.32
C ASP A 163 9.11 6.97 33.48
N PRO A 164 9.39 5.67 33.68
CA PRO A 164 8.64 4.84 34.63
C PRO A 164 8.88 5.24 36.10
N ASP A 165 9.92 6.03 36.37
CA ASP A 165 10.17 6.56 37.70
C ASP A 165 9.59 7.96 37.95
N GLY A 166 9.18 8.66 36.89
CA GLY A 166 8.60 9.99 37.02
C GLY A 166 9.66 11.03 37.37
N SER A 167 10.87 10.87 36.82
CA SER A 167 11.95 11.85 36.89
C SER A 167 11.51 13.18 36.26
N GLY A 168 10.76 13.11 35.15
CA GLY A 168 10.38 14.23 34.32
C GLY A 168 11.53 14.84 33.50
N ASP A 169 12.70 14.19 33.45
CA ASP A 169 13.88 14.65 32.73
C ASP A 169 14.22 13.76 31.51
N ASP A 170 13.43 12.69 31.27
CA ASP A 170 13.67 11.72 30.19
C ASP A 170 13.30 12.26 28.80
N LEU A 171 14.09 11.85 27.80
CA LEU A 171 13.97 12.28 26.43
C LEU A 171 14.07 11.09 25.47
N ILE A 172 13.29 11.11 24.40
CA ILE A 172 13.49 10.22 23.24
C ILE A 172 14.36 10.95 22.22
N GLY A 173 15.49 10.36 21.83
CA GLY A 173 16.47 10.99 20.95
C GLY A 173 15.95 11.19 19.52
N LEU A 174 16.22 12.35 18.94
CA LEU A 174 16.02 12.65 17.53
C LEU A 174 17.03 13.73 17.12
N ASN A 175 17.56 13.63 15.90
CA ASN A 175 18.36 14.67 15.27
C ASN A 175 17.68 15.21 14.04
N ARG A 176 17.93 16.48 13.75
CA ARG A 176 17.33 17.18 12.62
C ARG A 176 17.87 16.67 11.28
N SER A 177 17.01 16.66 10.28
CA SER A 177 17.29 16.17 8.94
C SER A 177 18.31 17.02 8.19
N THR A 178 19.04 16.42 7.25
CA THR A 178 19.88 17.15 6.29
C THR A 178 19.05 18.17 5.49
N TYR A 179 19.68 19.26 5.07
CA TYR A 179 18.98 20.40 4.48
C TYR A 179 19.89 21.27 3.61
N GLU A 180 19.25 22.03 2.75
CA GLU A 180 19.76 23.23 2.11
C GLU A 180 19.02 24.47 2.62
N VAL A 181 19.55 25.66 2.30
CA VAL A 181 18.96 26.94 2.68
C VAL A 181 18.64 27.70 1.40
N ASP A 182 17.38 28.05 1.23
CA ASP A 182 16.91 28.73 0.03
C ASP A 182 17.35 30.21 -0.02
N GLU A 183 16.97 30.92 -1.10
CA GLU A 183 17.33 32.33 -1.30
C GLU A 183 16.77 33.30 -0.24
N ASN A 184 15.73 32.88 0.50
CA ASN A 184 15.08 33.63 1.56
C ASN A 184 15.61 33.28 2.96
N GLY A 185 16.54 32.32 3.07
CA GLY A 185 17.08 31.85 4.33
C GLY A 185 16.22 30.78 5.02
N ILE A 186 15.28 30.17 4.29
CA ILE A 186 14.39 29.13 4.81
C ILE A 186 15.03 27.77 4.59
N ARG A 187 14.94 26.90 5.60
CA ARG A 187 15.46 25.53 5.56
C ARG A 187 14.61 24.65 4.64
N GLN A 188 15.26 23.95 3.70
CA GLN A 188 14.63 22.97 2.81
C GLN A 188 15.32 21.62 2.97
N GLN A 189 14.57 20.57 3.32
CA GLN A 189 15.13 19.22 3.37
C GLN A 189 15.37 18.69 1.97
N ILE A 190 16.36 17.81 1.84
CA ILE A 190 16.72 17.19 0.56
C ILE A 190 16.33 15.71 0.54
N ASN A 191 15.98 15.24 -0.66
CA ASN A 191 15.92 13.82 -0.97
C ASN A 191 17.31 13.35 -1.42
N GLN A 192 17.90 12.37 -0.74
CA GLN A 192 19.26 11.92 -1.01
C GLN A 192 19.33 10.77 -2.03
N ILE A 193 18.18 10.26 -2.45
CA ILE A 193 18.04 9.26 -3.52
C ILE A 193 17.22 9.81 -4.69
N THR A 194 17.07 9.04 -5.76
CA THR A 194 16.27 9.43 -6.92
C THR A 194 14.80 9.54 -6.53
N ALA A 195 14.05 10.44 -7.18
CA ALA A 195 12.60 10.54 -6.97
C ALA A 195 11.81 9.49 -7.77
N PHE A 196 12.41 8.95 -8.83
CA PHE A 196 11.73 8.07 -9.78
C PHE A 196 11.51 6.66 -9.22
N ILE A 197 10.42 6.02 -9.64
CA ILE A 197 10.24 4.58 -9.44
C ILE A 197 11.10 3.86 -10.48
N ASP A 198 12.40 3.82 -10.25
CA ASP A 198 13.40 3.30 -11.19
C ASP A 198 14.17 2.10 -10.64
N GLY A 199 13.76 1.59 -9.48
CA GLY A 199 14.40 0.45 -8.83
C GLY A 199 15.75 0.81 -8.18
N SER A 200 16.02 2.08 -7.90
CA SER A 200 17.19 2.51 -7.12
C SER A 200 17.29 1.77 -5.76
N VAL A 201 16.18 1.31 -5.20
CA VAL A 201 16.13 0.44 -4.01
C VAL A 201 16.89 -0.89 -4.21
N ILE A 202 16.98 -1.37 -5.47
CA ILE A 202 17.73 -2.55 -5.91
C ILE A 202 19.11 -2.16 -6.44
N TYR A 203 19.20 -1.11 -7.25
CA TYR A 203 20.38 -0.78 -8.07
C TYR A 203 21.30 0.29 -7.46
N GLY A 204 20.86 0.98 -6.42
CA GLY A 204 21.52 2.13 -5.80
C GLY A 204 21.20 3.43 -6.54
N SER A 205 21.45 4.54 -5.87
CA SER A 205 21.27 5.90 -6.42
C SER A 205 22.60 6.58 -6.76
N ASP A 206 23.72 5.87 -6.63
CA ASP A 206 25.04 6.33 -7.05
C ASP A 206 25.85 5.23 -7.75
N ALA A 207 26.81 5.64 -8.57
CA ALA A 207 27.56 4.72 -9.42
C ALA A 207 28.48 3.76 -8.63
N GLU A 208 28.94 4.14 -7.43
CA GLU A 208 29.77 3.29 -6.59
C GLU A 208 28.93 2.16 -5.99
N ARG A 209 27.77 2.51 -5.43
CA ARG A 209 26.77 1.54 -4.94
C ARG A 209 26.34 0.58 -6.04
N ALA A 210 25.94 1.11 -7.20
CA ALA A 210 25.54 0.29 -8.34
C ALA A 210 26.65 -0.65 -8.82
N ALA A 211 27.90 -0.20 -8.85
CA ALA A 211 29.04 -1.04 -9.20
C ALA A 211 29.29 -2.15 -8.17
N SER A 212 29.13 -1.86 -6.87
CA SER A 212 29.35 -2.84 -5.79
C SER A 212 28.35 -4.01 -5.83
N LEU A 213 27.16 -3.78 -6.38
CA LEU A 213 26.08 -4.77 -6.47
C LEU A 213 26.19 -5.66 -7.71
N ARG A 214 27.09 -5.36 -8.65
CA ARG A 214 27.21 -6.07 -9.93
C ARG A 214 28.34 -7.08 -9.92
N THR A 215 28.12 -8.20 -10.62
CA THR A 215 29.17 -9.17 -10.92
C THR A 215 30.06 -8.75 -12.11
N PHE A 216 29.57 -7.82 -12.94
CA PHE A 216 30.13 -7.49 -14.26
C PHE A 216 30.30 -8.71 -15.19
N GLN A 217 29.48 -9.75 -14.96
CA GLN A 217 29.42 -10.92 -15.80
C GLN A 217 27.97 -11.34 -16.07
N GLY A 218 27.60 -11.39 -17.35
CA GLY A 218 26.28 -11.85 -17.79
C GLY A 218 25.13 -10.89 -17.45
N GLY A 219 25.44 -9.64 -17.10
CA GLY A 219 24.48 -8.65 -16.65
C GLY A 219 23.93 -8.91 -15.26
N LEU A 220 24.58 -9.75 -14.44
CA LEU A 220 24.03 -10.22 -13.17
C LEU A 220 24.40 -9.32 -11.98
N LEU A 221 23.46 -9.20 -11.04
CA LEU A 221 23.70 -8.74 -9.68
C LEU A 221 24.38 -9.83 -8.85
N ALA A 222 25.22 -9.40 -7.90
CA ALA A 222 25.91 -10.27 -6.98
C ALA A 222 24.92 -10.90 -5.98
N THR A 223 25.21 -12.12 -5.54
CA THR A 223 24.41 -12.86 -4.55
C THR A 223 25.30 -13.53 -3.52
N SER A 224 24.74 -13.84 -2.35
CA SER A 224 25.34 -14.76 -1.39
C SER A 224 24.81 -16.19 -1.57
N ASP A 225 25.23 -17.11 -0.69
CA ASP A 225 24.68 -18.47 -0.65
C ASP A 225 23.15 -18.44 -0.54
N GLY A 226 22.48 -19.33 -1.27
CA GLY A 226 21.01 -19.41 -1.32
C GLY A 226 20.33 -18.40 -2.24
N ASP A 227 21.08 -17.77 -3.16
CA ASP A 227 20.60 -16.70 -4.02
C ASP A 227 19.92 -15.58 -3.21
N LEU A 228 20.51 -15.26 -2.06
CA LEU A 228 20.15 -14.11 -1.23
C LEU A 228 20.98 -12.88 -1.65
N LEU A 229 20.63 -11.72 -1.11
CA LEU A 229 21.39 -10.49 -1.32
C LEU A 229 22.87 -10.69 -0.93
N PRO A 230 23.81 -9.98 -1.58
CA PRO A 230 25.22 -10.01 -1.18
C PRO A 230 25.39 -9.41 0.22
N TYR A 231 26.54 -9.63 0.88
CA TYR A 231 26.84 -9.02 2.17
C TYR A 231 27.72 -7.77 2.02
N GLY A 232 27.46 -6.76 2.85
CA GLY A 232 28.35 -5.63 3.08
C GLY A 232 29.49 -5.99 4.04
N ASP A 233 30.45 -5.07 4.17
CA ASP A 233 31.57 -5.22 5.10
C ASP A 233 31.13 -5.20 6.58
N ASP A 234 29.92 -4.72 6.85
CA ASP A 234 29.26 -4.65 8.15
C ASP A 234 28.56 -5.95 8.58
N GLY A 235 28.51 -6.96 7.71
CA GLY A 235 27.84 -8.23 7.97
C GLY A 235 26.33 -8.22 7.73
N PHE A 236 25.77 -7.13 7.20
CA PHE A 236 24.38 -7.04 6.78
C PHE A 236 24.24 -7.27 5.27
N PHE A 237 23.02 -7.54 4.81
CA PHE A 237 22.76 -7.62 3.38
C PHE A 237 23.00 -6.27 2.70
N LEU A 238 23.57 -6.31 1.51
CA LEU A 238 23.88 -5.19 0.66
C LEU A 238 22.84 -5.12 -0.46
N ALA A 239 22.11 -4.01 -0.56
CA ALA A 239 21.16 -3.73 -1.62
C ALA A 239 21.40 -2.30 -2.17
N GLY A 240 20.57 -1.85 -3.10
CA GLY A 240 20.61 -0.48 -3.60
C GLY A 240 20.43 0.54 -2.48
N ASP A 241 19.31 0.42 -1.76
CA ASP A 241 19.03 1.24 -0.59
C ASP A 241 19.74 0.72 0.67
N ILE A 242 20.09 1.65 1.56
CA ILE A 242 20.85 1.36 2.80
C ILE A 242 19.97 0.82 3.94
N ARG A 243 18.65 0.94 3.85
CA ARG A 243 17.68 0.47 4.86
C ARG A 243 17.15 -0.93 4.55
N ALA A 244 17.73 -1.65 3.58
CA ALA A 244 17.24 -2.96 3.16
C ALA A 244 17.12 -4.02 4.27
N ASN A 245 17.88 -3.86 5.37
CA ASN A 245 17.86 -4.76 6.52
C ASN A 245 16.97 -4.26 7.66
N GLU A 246 16.19 -3.20 7.46
CA GLU A 246 15.35 -2.61 8.50
C GLU A 246 14.46 -3.67 9.13
N ASN A 247 13.76 -4.48 8.33
CA ASN A 247 13.06 -5.68 8.79
C ASN A 247 13.20 -6.86 7.80
N ALA A 248 12.91 -8.07 8.28
CA ALA A 248 13.00 -9.31 7.51
C ALA A 248 12.04 -9.37 6.30
N ALA A 249 10.86 -8.73 6.37
CA ALA A 249 9.91 -8.69 5.25
C ALA A 249 10.43 -7.82 4.10
N LEU A 250 10.97 -6.63 4.41
CA LEU A 250 11.62 -5.77 3.42
C LEU A 250 12.84 -6.43 2.79
N THR A 251 13.69 -7.08 3.60
CA THR A 251 14.83 -7.88 3.10
C THR A 251 14.36 -8.97 2.13
N SER A 252 13.23 -9.62 2.43
CA SER A 252 12.65 -10.66 1.57
C SER A 252 12.15 -10.10 0.24
N MET A 253 11.49 -8.93 0.26
CA MET A 253 11.05 -8.22 -0.94
C MET A 253 12.25 -7.82 -1.82
N GLN A 254 13.29 -7.24 -1.22
CA GLN A 254 14.56 -6.92 -1.91
C GLN A 254 15.19 -8.15 -2.57
N THR A 255 15.17 -9.29 -1.87
CA THR A 255 15.75 -10.54 -2.37
C THR A 255 15.04 -11.04 -3.63
N ILE A 256 13.70 -11.05 -3.66
CA ILE A 256 12.96 -11.54 -4.85
C ILE A 256 13.13 -10.63 -6.06
N TRP A 257 13.30 -9.31 -5.87
CA TRP A 257 13.53 -8.39 -6.98
C TRP A 257 14.95 -8.48 -7.55
N MET A 258 15.96 -8.72 -6.70
CA MET A 258 17.30 -9.06 -7.18
C MET A 258 17.28 -10.37 -8.00
N ARG A 259 16.52 -11.38 -7.54
CA ARG A 259 16.34 -12.64 -8.28
C ARG A 259 15.65 -12.40 -9.63
N GLU A 260 14.63 -11.55 -9.69
CA GLU A 260 13.93 -11.23 -10.94
C GLU A 260 14.86 -10.58 -11.96
N HIS A 261 15.72 -9.65 -11.53
CA HIS A 261 16.77 -9.09 -12.38
C HIS A 261 17.68 -10.18 -12.95
N ASN A 262 18.19 -11.07 -12.11
CA ASN A 262 19.10 -12.13 -12.52
C ASN A 262 18.42 -13.16 -13.45
N ARG A 263 17.12 -13.44 -13.23
CA ARG A 263 16.30 -14.28 -14.11
C ARG A 263 16.20 -13.65 -15.50
N ILE A 264 15.79 -12.37 -15.58
CA ILE A 264 15.63 -11.64 -16.84
C ILE A 264 16.96 -11.52 -17.58
N ALA A 265 18.05 -11.13 -16.91
CA ALA A 265 19.38 -11.03 -17.52
C ALA A 265 19.84 -12.38 -18.12
N THR A 266 19.58 -13.48 -17.42
CA THR A 266 19.89 -14.83 -17.90
C THR A 266 19.06 -15.20 -19.13
N GLU A 267 17.77 -14.87 -19.15
CA GLU A 267 16.89 -15.13 -20.30
C GLU A 267 17.30 -14.31 -21.52
N LEU A 268 17.58 -13.01 -21.35
CA LEU A 268 18.09 -12.15 -22.41
C LEU A 268 19.40 -12.68 -23.01
N ALA A 269 20.31 -13.18 -22.18
CA ALA A 269 21.57 -13.77 -22.64
C ALA A 269 21.38 -15.09 -23.42
N LEU A 270 20.33 -15.85 -23.12
CA LEU A 270 19.96 -17.07 -23.85
C LEU A 270 19.30 -16.73 -25.20
N GLU A 271 18.49 -15.68 -25.24
CA GLU A 271 17.80 -15.23 -26.45
C GLU A 271 18.75 -14.55 -27.45
N ASP A 272 19.63 -13.66 -26.97
CA ASP A 272 20.66 -13.02 -27.78
C ASP A 272 22.05 -13.13 -27.11
N PRO A 273 22.81 -14.20 -27.44
CA PRO A 273 24.17 -14.39 -26.94
C PRO A 273 25.20 -13.35 -27.42
N SER A 274 24.81 -12.38 -28.26
CA SER A 274 25.69 -11.32 -28.73
C SER A 274 25.70 -10.09 -27.81
N LEU A 275 24.74 -9.97 -26.90
CA LEU A 275 24.65 -8.88 -25.93
C LEU A 275 25.85 -8.89 -24.98
N THR A 276 26.39 -7.71 -24.69
CA THR A 276 27.44 -7.54 -23.69
C THR A 276 26.87 -7.57 -22.27
N ASP A 277 27.75 -7.73 -21.26
CA ASP A 277 27.38 -7.61 -19.85
C ASP A 277 26.56 -6.34 -19.56
N GLU A 278 27.07 -5.19 -20.02
CA GLU A 278 26.40 -3.91 -19.80
C GLU A 278 25.04 -3.84 -20.49
N GLN A 279 24.91 -4.38 -21.71
CA GLN A 279 23.63 -4.40 -22.41
C GLN A 279 22.60 -5.31 -21.72
N LEU A 280 23.04 -6.43 -21.15
CA LEU A 280 22.18 -7.34 -20.38
C LEU A 280 21.72 -6.67 -19.08
N TYR A 281 22.66 -6.08 -18.33
CA TYR A 281 22.36 -5.37 -17.08
C TYR A 281 21.33 -4.25 -17.30
N GLN A 282 21.56 -3.38 -18.29
CA GLN A 282 20.67 -2.23 -18.52
C GLN A 282 19.29 -2.64 -19.02
N GLN A 283 19.20 -3.66 -19.89
CA GLN A 283 17.91 -4.18 -20.34
C GLN A 283 17.15 -4.87 -19.20
N ALA A 284 17.82 -5.68 -18.39
CA ALA A 284 17.20 -6.30 -17.22
C ALA A 284 16.74 -5.25 -16.19
N ARG A 285 17.57 -4.24 -15.90
CA ARG A 285 17.19 -3.09 -15.06
C ARG A 285 15.94 -2.40 -15.59
N GLN A 286 15.91 -2.05 -16.88
CA GLN A 286 14.77 -1.34 -17.47
C GLN A 286 13.48 -2.14 -17.44
N ILE A 287 13.53 -3.47 -17.61
CA ILE A 287 12.35 -4.34 -17.51
C ILE A 287 11.88 -4.44 -16.06
N VAL A 288 12.79 -4.67 -15.10
CA VAL A 288 12.44 -4.75 -13.68
C VAL A 288 11.83 -3.44 -13.18
N SER A 289 12.42 -2.29 -13.51
CA SER A 289 11.86 -0.98 -13.16
C SER A 289 10.45 -0.81 -13.74
N ALA A 290 10.21 -1.29 -14.97
CA ALA A 290 8.89 -1.26 -15.59
C ALA A 290 7.88 -2.18 -14.89
N GLU A 291 8.28 -3.37 -14.43
CA GLU A 291 7.42 -4.26 -13.64
C GLU A 291 7.05 -3.62 -12.29
N ILE A 292 8.00 -2.98 -11.61
CA ILE A 292 7.73 -2.25 -10.34
C ILE A 292 6.76 -1.09 -10.58
N GLN A 293 6.96 -0.30 -11.65
CA GLN A 293 6.05 0.78 -12.04
C GLN A 293 4.65 0.24 -12.34
N ALA A 294 4.53 -0.84 -13.11
CA ALA A 294 3.25 -1.44 -13.47
C ALA A 294 2.51 -1.98 -12.23
N ILE A 295 3.16 -2.76 -11.38
CA ILE A 295 2.57 -3.28 -10.13
C ILE A 295 2.12 -2.13 -9.22
N THR A 296 2.93 -1.09 -9.09
CA THR A 296 2.58 0.08 -8.25
C THR A 296 1.30 0.76 -8.73
N PHE A 297 1.16 0.99 -10.03
CA PHE A 297 0.03 1.74 -10.59
C PHE A 297 -1.21 0.90 -10.91
N ASN A 298 -1.05 -0.40 -11.19
CA ASN A 298 -2.13 -1.28 -11.60
C ASN A 298 -2.66 -2.14 -10.45
N GLU A 299 -1.88 -2.38 -9.39
CA GLU A 299 -2.30 -3.19 -8.25
C GLU A 299 -2.28 -2.40 -6.92
N PHE A 300 -1.15 -1.82 -6.53
CA PHE A 300 -0.98 -1.20 -5.20
C PHE A 300 -1.84 0.07 -5.00
N LEU A 301 -1.73 1.06 -5.90
CA LEU A 301 -2.52 2.29 -5.78
C LEU A 301 -4.02 2.03 -5.89
N PRO A 302 -4.51 1.16 -6.81
CA PRO A 302 -5.91 0.76 -6.83
C PRO A 302 -6.39 0.04 -5.56
N ALA A 303 -5.54 -0.74 -4.89
CA ALA A 303 -5.91 -1.37 -3.63
C ALA A 303 -6.20 -0.34 -2.53
N LEU A 304 -5.38 0.71 -2.45
CA LEU A 304 -5.51 1.82 -1.48
C LEU A 304 -6.65 2.79 -1.79
N PHE A 305 -6.82 3.19 -3.05
CA PHE A 305 -7.68 4.32 -3.42
C PHE A 305 -8.88 3.93 -4.29
N GLY A 306 -9.00 2.66 -4.65
CA GLY A 306 -9.96 2.19 -5.63
C GLY A 306 -9.46 2.34 -7.07
N SER A 307 -10.13 1.63 -7.97
CA SER A 307 -9.69 1.41 -9.37
C SER A 307 -9.59 2.67 -10.27
N ASP A 308 -10.22 3.78 -9.88
CA ASP A 308 -10.33 5.00 -10.70
C ASP A 308 -9.51 6.19 -10.15
N ALA A 309 -8.73 5.97 -9.08
CA ALA A 309 -8.05 7.03 -8.35
C ALA A 309 -6.95 7.73 -9.16
N ILE A 310 -6.12 6.97 -9.87
CA ILE A 310 -5.06 7.54 -10.71
C ILE A 310 -5.60 7.78 -12.12
N SER A 311 -5.51 9.03 -12.59
CA SER A 311 -5.95 9.38 -13.95
C SER A 311 -5.18 8.59 -15.02
N ARG A 312 -5.79 8.29 -16.16
CA ARG A 312 -5.10 7.57 -17.24
C ARG A 312 -3.89 8.36 -17.78
N TYR A 313 -2.76 7.68 -17.96
CA TYR A 313 -1.55 8.26 -18.55
C TYR A 313 -1.80 8.91 -19.92
N GLN A 314 -1.28 10.12 -20.11
CA GLN A 314 -1.42 10.92 -21.33
C GLN A 314 -0.10 11.08 -22.11
N GLY A 315 0.97 10.43 -21.66
CA GLY A 315 2.33 10.62 -22.17
C GLY A 315 3.17 11.48 -21.23
N TYR A 316 4.49 11.42 -21.43
CA TYR A 316 5.47 12.19 -20.68
C TYR A 316 5.28 13.71 -20.91
N ASP A 317 5.26 14.47 -19.82
CA ASP A 317 5.17 15.92 -19.80
C ASP A 317 6.44 16.51 -19.17
N SER A 318 7.30 17.10 -20.00
CA SER A 318 8.56 17.70 -19.55
C SER A 318 8.38 18.97 -18.70
N SER A 319 7.16 19.49 -18.58
CA SER A 319 6.85 20.61 -17.68
C SER A 319 6.49 20.19 -16.26
N VAL A 320 6.28 18.90 -16.01
CA VAL A 320 6.02 18.35 -14.68
C VAL A 320 7.33 18.18 -13.91
N ASP A 321 7.33 18.62 -12.66
CA ASP A 321 8.41 18.36 -11.70
C ASP A 321 8.08 17.10 -10.88
N PRO A 322 8.81 15.99 -11.09
CA PRO A 322 8.60 14.72 -10.40
C PRO A 322 9.17 14.71 -8.97
N SER A 323 9.87 15.75 -8.54
CA SER A 323 10.55 15.77 -7.23
C SER A 323 9.57 15.50 -6.08
N ILE A 324 10.05 14.84 -5.03
CA ILE A 324 9.20 14.40 -3.92
C ILE A 324 8.75 15.59 -3.09
N ALA A 325 7.45 15.66 -2.76
CA ALA A 325 6.91 16.62 -1.82
C ALA A 325 7.26 16.26 -0.37
N ASN A 326 7.56 17.28 0.44
CA ASN A 326 7.91 17.11 1.84
C ASN A 326 6.72 16.58 2.65
N GLU A 327 5.51 17.05 2.36
CA GLU A 327 4.25 16.57 2.94
C GLU A 327 4.00 15.09 2.59
N PHE A 328 4.41 14.65 1.39
CA PHE A 328 4.31 13.25 0.98
C PHE A 328 5.25 12.36 1.81
N SER A 329 6.57 12.62 1.77
CA SER A 329 7.56 11.73 2.41
C SER A 329 7.57 11.81 3.94
N THR A 330 7.18 12.96 4.49
CA THR A 330 7.31 13.22 5.93
C THR A 330 6.00 12.99 6.68
N ALA A 331 4.85 13.04 6.00
CA ALA A 331 3.54 12.76 6.61
C ALA A 331 2.76 11.70 5.83
N ALA A 332 2.21 12.03 4.66
CA ALA A 332 1.15 11.23 4.04
C ALA A 332 1.58 9.78 3.74
N TYR A 333 2.76 9.57 3.16
CA TYR A 333 3.25 8.24 2.77
C TYR A 333 3.75 7.40 3.95
N ARG A 334 3.67 7.93 5.19
CA ARG A 334 3.95 7.19 6.43
C ARG A 334 2.72 6.48 7.00
N PHE A 335 1.62 6.45 6.26
CA PHE A 335 0.44 5.66 6.63
C PHE A 335 0.77 4.18 6.84
N GLY A 336 1.78 3.63 6.16
CA GLY A 336 2.18 2.22 6.35
C GLY A 336 2.54 1.88 7.80
N HIS A 337 2.93 2.87 8.62
CA HIS A 337 3.27 2.65 10.03
C HIS A 337 2.08 2.25 10.91
N THR A 338 0.84 2.61 10.55
CA THR A 338 -0.38 2.17 11.26
C THR A 338 -0.82 0.77 10.85
N MET A 339 -0.36 0.27 9.71
CA MET A 339 -0.77 -1.02 9.15
C MET A 339 -0.02 -2.24 9.72
N LEU A 340 1.02 -2.01 10.53
CA LEU A 340 1.94 -3.05 10.97
C LEU A 340 1.30 -4.04 11.94
N SER A 341 1.42 -5.33 11.64
CA SER A 341 1.02 -6.43 12.53
C SER A 341 2.11 -6.74 13.58
N SER A 342 1.73 -6.93 14.84
CA SER A 342 2.67 -7.33 15.92
C SER A 342 3.35 -8.69 15.69
N GLU A 343 2.76 -9.55 14.86
CA GLU A 343 3.32 -10.85 14.49
C GLU A 343 3.24 -11.05 12.98
N LEU A 344 4.37 -11.34 12.36
CA LEU A 344 4.49 -11.71 10.96
C LEU A 344 4.31 -13.23 10.83
N LEU A 345 3.29 -13.65 10.08
CA LEU A 345 3.03 -15.06 9.86
C LEU A 345 4.14 -15.69 9.01
N ARG A 346 4.53 -16.92 9.37
CA ARG A 346 5.35 -17.78 8.51
C ARG A 346 4.58 -19.06 8.24
N LEU A 347 4.18 -19.27 6.99
CA LEU A 347 3.27 -20.35 6.60
C LEU A 347 3.96 -21.39 5.72
N ASP A 348 3.64 -22.67 5.91
CA ASP A 348 4.06 -23.78 5.05
C ASP A 348 3.20 -23.86 3.77
N GLU A 349 3.52 -24.79 2.86
CA GLU A 349 2.78 -25.01 1.60
C GLU A 349 1.30 -25.40 1.80
N ASN A 350 0.90 -25.80 3.00
CA ASN A 350 -0.47 -26.19 3.33
C ASN A 350 -1.23 -25.08 4.08
N GLY A 351 -0.61 -23.91 4.29
CA GLY A 351 -1.18 -22.80 5.05
C GLY A 351 -1.14 -22.98 6.57
N ASN A 352 -0.37 -23.93 7.10
CA ASN A 352 -0.13 -24.03 8.54
C ASN A 352 1.09 -23.19 8.94
N THR A 353 1.23 -22.86 10.22
CA THR A 353 2.47 -22.28 10.74
C THR A 353 3.68 -23.15 10.39
N ALA A 354 4.71 -22.55 9.81
CA ALA A 354 5.96 -23.19 9.43
C ALA A 354 6.77 -23.65 10.66
N ASP A 355 7.77 -24.51 10.45
CA ASP A 355 8.55 -25.15 11.53
C ASP A 355 9.32 -24.13 12.40
N GLU A 356 9.74 -23.02 11.80
CA GLU A 356 10.39 -21.88 12.45
C GLU A 356 9.44 -21.00 13.29
N GLY A 357 8.13 -21.24 13.22
CA GLY A 357 7.09 -20.48 13.94
C GLY A 357 6.86 -19.09 13.37
N ASN A 358 5.84 -18.36 13.82
CA ASN A 358 5.66 -16.96 13.43
C ASN A 358 6.77 -16.06 14.01
N LEU A 359 6.97 -14.89 13.41
CA LEU A 359 8.01 -13.93 13.79
C LEU A 359 7.37 -12.69 14.42
N ALA A 360 7.60 -12.45 15.72
CA ALA A 360 7.20 -11.19 16.34
C ALA A 360 7.89 -10.01 15.64
N LEU A 361 7.16 -8.93 15.37
CA LEU A 361 7.68 -7.78 14.61
C LEU A 361 8.94 -7.19 15.26
N LEU A 362 8.95 -7.06 16.59
CA LEU A 362 10.11 -6.60 17.35
C LEU A 362 11.40 -7.42 17.11
N ASN A 363 11.28 -8.71 16.74
CA ASN A 363 12.41 -9.58 16.44
C ASN A 363 12.79 -9.62 14.95
N ALA A 364 11.95 -9.00 14.10
CA ALA A 364 12.19 -8.91 12.65
C ALA A 364 13.17 -7.79 12.29
N PHE A 365 13.34 -6.79 13.17
CA PHE A 365 14.16 -5.62 12.89
C PHE A 365 15.67 -5.92 12.96
N PHE A 366 16.41 -5.47 11.95
CA PHE A 366 17.88 -5.60 11.86
C PHE A 366 18.42 -7.01 12.16
N ASN A 367 17.67 -8.04 11.77
CA ASN A 367 17.98 -9.43 12.04
C ASN A 367 18.12 -10.24 10.73
N PRO A 368 19.23 -10.07 9.98
CA PRO A 368 19.43 -10.75 8.70
C PRO A 368 19.44 -12.28 8.83
N SER A 369 19.73 -12.80 10.03
CA SER A 369 19.67 -14.24 10.31
C SER A 369 18.28 -14.85 10.12
N GLU A 370 17.19 -14.08 10.20
CA GLU A 370 15.85 -14.62 9.90
C GLU A 370 15.71 -15.01 8.43
N VAL A 371 16.29 -14.22 7.51
CA VAL A 371 16.27 -14.52 6.07
C VAL A 371 17.37 -15.51 5.69
N GLU A 372 18.56 -15.37 6.28
CA GLU A 372 19.69 -16.27 6.02
C GLU A 372 19.37 -17.74 6.37
N ASN A 373 18.74 -17.96 7.54
CA ASN A 373 18.53 -19.32 8.05
C ASN A 373 17.22 -19.95 7.56
N ASN A 374 16.18 -19.14 7.30
CA ASN A 374 14.85 -19.65 6.98
C ASN A 374 14.42 -19.40 5.53
N GLY A 375 15.19 -18.60 4.77
CA GLY A 375 14.79 -18.14 3.44
C GLY A 375 13.68 -17.09 3.50
N VAL A 376 13.01 -16.88 2.35
CA VAL A 376 11.97 -15.85 2.19
C VAL A 376 10.56 -16.44 2.08
N ASP A 377 10.45 -17.72 1.74
CA ASP A 377 9.23 -18.30 1.19
C ASP A 377 8.07 -18.39 2.18
N SER A 378 8.34 -18.84 3.43
CA SER A 378 7.30 -18.96 4.45
C SER A 378 6.77 -17.61 4.90
N LEU A 379 7.66 -16.61 4.97
CA LEU A 379 7.33 -15.23 5.31
C LEU A 379 6.55 -14.56 4.19
N LEU A 380 7.00 -14.64 2.93
CA LEU A 380 6.26 -14.12 1.78
C LEU A 380 4.85 -14.71 1.71
N ARG A 381 4.71 -16.03 1.89
CA ARG A 381 3.39 -16.67 1.95
C ARG A 381 2.52 -16.09 3.08
N GLY A 382 3.08 -15.88 4.27
CA GLY A 382 2.36 -15.29 5.40
C GLY A 382 1.92 -13.85 5.14
N LEU A 383 2.78 -13.02 4.56
CA LEU A 383 2.51 -11.62 4.23
C LEU A 383 1.36 -11.46 3.23
N THR A 384 1.21 -12.40 2.30
CA THR A 384 0.07 -12.40 1.35
C THR A 384 -1.24 -12.88 1.96
N VAL A 385 -1.26 -13.40 3.19
CA VAL A 385 -2.47 -13.98 3.80
C VAL A 385 -2.93 -13.20 5.03
N ASN A 386 -1.98 -12.72 5.84
CA ASN A 386 -2.31 -12.00 7.06
C ASN A 386 -2.91 -10.63 6.71
N LEU A 387 -4.01 -10.28 7.38
CA LEU A 387 -4.61 -8.96 7.26
C LEU A 387 -3.73 -7.93 7.97
N ALA A 388 -3.48 -6.81 7.30
CA ALA A 388 -2.83 -5.66 7.90
C ALA A 388 -3.72 -5.03 8.98
N GLN A 389 -3.13 -4.25 9.87
CA GLN A 389 -3.89 -3.34 10.73
C GLN A 389 -4.51 -2.22 9.89
N GLU A 390 -5.52 -1.55 10.44
CA GLU A 390 -6.20 -0.44 9.78
C GLU A 390 -5.28 0.76 9.53
N ILE A 391 -5.62 1.56 8.51
CA ILE A 391 -5.08 2.91 8.34
C ILE A 391 -5.91 3.86 9.22
N ASP A 392 -5.48 4.03 10.46
CA ASP A 392 -6.06 4.97 11.40
C ASP A 392 -4.96 5.67 12.22
N ASN A 393 -5.30 6.31 13.33
CA ASN A 393 -4.28 6.89 14.21
C ASN A 393 -3.53 5.85 15.07
N GLN A 394 -3.99 4.61 15.15
CA GLN A 394 -3.48 3.61 16.09
C GLN A 394 -2.20 2.94 15.59
N VAL A 395 -1.28 2.67 16.49
CA VAL A 395 0.01 2.06 16.16
C VAL A 395 0.30 0.95 17.17
N VAL A 396 0.68 -0.22 16.66
CA VAL A 396 1.01 -1.36 17.52
C VAL A 396 2.18 -1.06 18.44
N ASP A 397 2.11 -1.59 19.67
CA ASP A 397 3.10 -1.32 20.73
C ASP A 397 4.53 -1.69 20.31
N ASP A 398 4.71 -2.70 19.45
CA ASP A 398 6.00 -3.13 18.90
C ASP A 398 6.81 -1.99 18.26
N VAL A 399 6.15 -0.99 17.65
CA VAL A 399 6.81 0.19 17.06
C VAL A 399 6.46 1.49 17.77
N ARG A 400 5.36 1.53 18.54
CA ARG A 400 4.99 2.72 19.34
C ARG A 400 5.78 2.82 20.64
N ASN A 401 6.22 1.71 21.24
CA ASN A 401 6.99 1.74 22.49
C ASN A 401 8.29 0.95 22.44
N PHE A 402 8.44 0.05 21.47
CA PHE A 402 9.56 -0.90 21.41
C PHE A 402 10.34 -0.83 20.10
N LEU A 403 10.23 0.27 19.34
CA LEU A 403 10.93 0.40 18.06
C LEU A 403 12.43 0.23 18.30
N PHE A 404 12.99 -0.83 17.72
CA PHE A 404 14.40 -1.26 17.84
C PHE A 404 14.89 -1.60 19.25
N GLY A 405 13.97 -1.84 20.20
CA GLY A 405 14.31 -2.36 21.52
C GLY A 405 13.50 -1.73 22.65
N PRO A 406 13.76 -2.12 23.91
CA PRO A 406 13.04 -1.57 25.04
C PRO A 406 13.43 -0.12 25.37
N PRO A 407 12.48 0.68 25.90
CA PRO A 407 12.75 2.00 26.45
C PRO A 407 13.93 1.99 27.43
N GLY A 408 14.79 3.02 27.37
CA GLY A 408 16.01 3.11 28.17
C GLY A 408 17.16 2.19 27.72
N ALA A 409 16.95 1.39 26.67
CA ALA A 409 17.98 0.55 26.05
C ALA A 409 18.11 0.80 24.52
N GLY A 410 17.73 2.00 24.07
CA GLY A 410 17.73 2.39 22.65
C GLY A 410 16.40 2.21 21.93
N GLY A 411 15.33 1.85 22.65
CA GLY A 411 13.97 1.82 22.10
C GLY A 411 13.39 3.22 21.81
N PHE A 412 12.57 3.32 20.79
CA PHE A 412 11.89 4.55 20.38
C PHE A 412 10.36 4.39 20.26
N ASP A 413 9.67 5.50 20.03
CA ASP A 413 8.25 5.58 19.66
C ASP A 413 8.12 6.13 18.24
N LEU A 414 7.75 5.27 17.29
CA LEU A 414 7.63 5.61 15.87
C LEU A 414 6.60 6.72 15.58
N ALA A 415 5.47 6.73 16.28
CA ALA A 415 4.44 7.76 16.10
C ALA A 415 4.96 9.13 16.57
N SER A 416 5.64 9.15 17.72
CA SER A 416 6.27 10.39 18.23
C SER A 416 7.37 10.91 17.31
N LEU A 417 8.16 10.00 16.70
CA LEU A 417 9.20 10.34 15.72
C LEU A 417 8.60 10.91 14.44
N ASN A 418 7.49 10.36 13.95
CA ASN A 418 6.78 10.89 12.77
C ASN A 418 6.31 12.33 12.98
N ILE A 419 5.63 12.58 14.09
CA ILE A 419 5.12 13.92 14.45
C ILE A 419 6.29 14.90 14.60
N GLN A 420 7.33 14.51 15.36
CA GLN A 420 8.49 15.37 15.60
C GLN A 420 9.28 15.65 14.31
N ARG A 421 9.36 14.68 13.38
CA ARG A 421 9.99 14.87 12.07
C ARG A 421 9.20 15.84 11.19
N GLY A 422 7.87 15.80 11.24
CA GLY A 422 7.03 16.82 10.58
C GLY A 422 7.32 18.23 11.09
N ARG A 423 7.50 18.39 12.40
CA ARG A 423 7.89 19.66 13.02
C ARG A 423 9.30 20.11 12.65
N ASP A 424 10.26 19.19 12.59
CA ASP A 424 11.63 19.43 12.11
C ASP A 424 11.66 19.94 10.66
N HIS A 425 10.80 19.36 9.82
CA HIS A 425 10.68 19.71 8.40
C HIS A 425 9.88 20.99 8.16
N GLY A 426 9.32 21.60 9.20
CA GLY A 426 8.49 22.79 9.07
C GLY A 426 7.24 22.53 8.24
N LEU A 427 6.62 21.35 8.39
CA LEU A 427 5.31 21.10 7.76
C LEU A 427 4.27 22.01 8.41
N ALA A 428 3.41 22.60 7.57
CA ALA A 428 2.23 23.33 8.04
C ALA A 428 1.30 22.42 8.87
N ASP A 429 0.45 23.03 9.69
CA ASP A 429 -0.63 22.29 10.33
C ASP A 429 -1.58 21.67 9.29
N TYR A 430 -2.36 20.69 9.74
CA TYR A 430 -3.33 19.97 8.93
C TYR A 430 -4.30 20.90 8.19
N ASN A 431 -4.87 21.92 8.85
CA ASN A 431 -5.88 22.77 8.26
C ASN A 431 -5.27 23.75 7.23
N SER A 432 -4.11 24.33 7.56
CA SER A 432 -3.33 25.15 6.61
C SER A 432 -2.89 24.35 5.39
N THR A 433 -2.50 23.08 5.58
CA THR A 433 -2.17 22.18 4.47
C THR A 433 -3.40 21.94 3.60
N ARG A 434 -4.56 21.62 4.17
CA ARG A 434 -5.83 21.48 3.41
C ARG A 434 -6.12 22.70 2.55
N VAL A 435 -6.01 23.90 3.13
CA VAL A 435 -6.22 25.16 2.39
C VAL A 435 -5.19 25.34 1.27
N ALA A 436 -3.93 24.99 1.48
CA ALA A 436 -2.89 25.07 0.45
C ALA A 436 -3.15 24.11 -0.72
N LEU A 437 -3.70 22.93 -0.44
CA LEU A 437 -4.15 21.96 -1.44
C LEU A 437 -5.45 22.37 -2.15
N GLY A 438 -6.12 23.42 -1.68
CA GLY A 438 -7.42 23.88 -2.21
C GLY A 438 -8.62 23.07 -1.70
N LEU A 439 -8.44 22.30 -0.63
CA LEU A 439 -9.50 21.59 0.08
C LEU A 439 -10.21 22.54 1.05
N ASP A 440 -11.45 22.22 1.42
CA ASP A 440 -12.19 22.99 2.40
C ASP A 440 -11.56 22.83 3.79
N PRO A 441 -11.32 23.91 4.54
CA PRO A 441 -10.85 23.81 5.92
C PRO A 441 -11.93 23.20 6.81
N VAL A 442 -11.52 22.46 7.83
CA VAL A 442 -12.42 21.98 8.87
C VAL A 442 -12.64 23.06 9.92
N GLU A 443 -13.84 23.12 10.51
CA GLU A 443 -14.16 24.09 11.58
C GLU A 443 -14.23 23.43 12.96
N ASN A 444 -14.54 22.12 13.01
CA ASN A 444 -14.72 21.33 14.22
C ASN A 444 -14.01 19.98 14.11
N PHE A 445 -13.63 19.39 15.23
CA PHE A 445 -13.01 18.05 15.25
C PHE A 445 -13.92 16.95 14.71
N SER A 446 -15.25 17.12 14.80
CA SER A 446 -16.23 16.21 14.21
C SER A 446 -16.36 16.33 12.69
N ASP A 447 -15.74 17.34 12.09
CA ASP A 447 -15.68 17.49 10.62
C ASP A 447 -14.53 16.65 10.04
N ILE A 448 -13.60 16.17 10.89
CA ILE A 448 -12.46 15.32 10.52
C ILE A 448 -12.90 13.85 10.52
N THR A 449 -13.62 13.43 11.58
CA THR A 449 -13.95 12.02 11.82
C THR A 449 -15.35 11.85 12.38
N SER A 450 -16.00 10.77 11.94
CA SER A 450 -17.27 10.28 12.45
C SER A 450 -17.14 9.58 13.81
N ASP A 451 -15.93 9.19 14.23
CA ASP A 451 -15.67 8.60 15.54
C ASP A 451 -15.62 9.70 16.63
N PRO A 452 -16.64 9.76 17.53
CA PRO A 452 -16.69 10.79 18.55
C PRO A 452 -15.54 10.69 19.58
N ASP A 453 -14.96 9.51 19.78
CA ASP A 453 -13.86 9.29 20.71
C ASP A 453 -12.53 9.77 20.11
N VAL A 454 -12.31 9.59 18.80
CA VAL A 454 -11.17 10.20 18.09
C VAL A 454 -11.29 11.73 18.11
N ALA A 455 -12.45 12.28 17.74
CA ALA A 455 -12.70 13.72 17.75
C ALA A 455 -12.46 14.34 19.14
N ALA A 456 -12.93 13.70 20.21
CA ALA A 456 -12.73 14.17 21.58
C ALA A 456 -11.26 14.13 22.04
N ARG A 457 -10.50 13.11 21.61
CA ARG A 457 -9.05 13.01 21.87
C ARG A 457 -8.27 14.11 21.16
N LEU A 458 -8.58 14.38 19.90
CA LEU A 458 -8.01 15.50 19.14
C LEU A 458 -8.30 16.84 19.81
N GLU A 459 -9.56 17.07 20.22
CA GLU A 459 -9.96 18.29 20.93
C GLU A 459 -9.17 18.47 22.24
N THR A 460 -9.02 17.40 22.99
CA THR A 460 -8.27 17.41 24.25
C THR A 460 -6.79 17.73 24.04
N LEU A 461 -6.18 17.22 22.97
CA LEU A 461 -4.77 17.41 22.65
C LEU A 461 -4.47 18.82 22.11
N TYR A 462 -5.23 19.26 21.11
CA TYR A 462 -4.87 20.43 20.31
C TYR A 462 -5.68 21.68 20.67
N GLY A 463 -6.87 21.53 21.25
CA GLY A 463 -7.79 22.61 21.61
C GLY A 463 -8.42 23.36 20.43
N THR A 464 -7.75 23.42 19.28
CA THR A 464 -8.24 23.96 18.00
C THR A 464 -7.78 23.09 16.83
N VAL A 465 -8.57 23.04 15.76
CA VAL A 465 -8.26 22.27 14.54
C VAL A 465 -7.04 22.82 13.79
N ASP A 466 -6.74 24.11 13.96
CA ASP A 466 -5.60 24.80 13.31
C ASP A 466 -4.22 24.43 13.92
N ASN A 467 -4.18 23.56 14.93
CA ASN A 467 -2.94 23.16 15.59
C ASN A 467 -2.56 21.70 15.32
N ILE A 468 -3.36 20.95 14.57
CA ILE A 468 -3.17 19.51 14.39
C ILE A 468 -1.94 19.26 13.48
N ASP A 469 -0.99 18.44 13.94
CA ASP A 469 0.13 17.99 13.10
C ASP A 469 -0.40 17.21 11.88
N LEU A 470 0.10 17.50 10.67
CA LEU A 470 -0.43 16.94 9.42
C LEU A 470 -0.56 15.40 9.43
N TRP A 471 0.44 14.70 10.00
CA TRP A 471 0.40 13.24 10.10
C TRP A 471 -0.78 12.72 10.94
N VAL A 472 -1.10 13.42 12.03
CA VAL A 472 -2.19 13.06 12.93
C VAL A 472 -3.54 13.38 12.31
N GLY A 473 -3.67 14.57 11.71
CA GLY A 473 -4.92 15.01 11.09
C GLY A 473 -5.30 14.16 9.88
N GLY A 474 -4.35 13.87 8.99
CA GLY A 474 -4.62 13.06 7.80
C GLY A 474 -4.97 11.60 8.10
N LEU A 475 -4.41 11.00 9.16
CA LEU A 475 -4.79 9.66 9.63
C LEU A 475 -6.11 9.62 10.40
N ALA A 476 -6.58 10.78 10.89
CA ALA A 476 -7.84 10.87 11.61
C ALA A 476 -9.05 10.99 10.67
N GLU A 477 -8.84 11.36 9.40
CA GLU A 477 -9.94 11.54 8.45
C GLU A 477 -10.70 10.24 8.21
N ASP A 478 -12.04 10.32 8.17
CA ASP A 478 -12.86 9.20 7.67
C ASP A 478 -12.41 8.83 6.25
N HIS A 479 -12.35 7.53 5.97
CA HIS A 479 -11.94 7.04 4.66
C HIS A 479 -12.94 7.45 3.57
N LEU A 480 -12.42 7.84 2.41
CA LEU A 480 -13.24 8.10 1.24
C LEU A 480 -13.91 6.79 0.75
N PRO A 481 -15.13 6.86 0.18
CA PRO A 481 -15.82 5.69 -0.34
C PRO A 481 -14.98 4.91 -1.37
N GLY A 482 -14.69 3.65 -1.08
CA GLY A 482 -13.86 2.81 -1.95
C GLY A 482 -12.34 3.02 -1.78
N SER A 483 -11.90 3.71 -0.73
CA SER A 483 -10.49 3.91 -0.37
C SER A 483 -10.25 3.54 1.10
N SER A 484 -9.00 3.24 1.49
CA SER A 484 -8.58 3.16 2.90
C SER A 484 -7.92 4.46 3.39
N MET A 485 -8.29 5.60 2.79
CA MET A 485 -7.65 6.90 3.06
C MET A 485 -8.65 8.03 3.07
N GLY A 486 -8.42 9.01 3.93
CA GLY A 486 -9.13 10.29 3.92
C GLY A 486 -8.75 11.20 2.75
N GLU A 487 -9.48 12.30 2.62
CA GLU A 487 -9.35 13.27 1.52
C GLU A 487 -7.95 13.88 1.39
N THR A 488 -7.36 14.34 2.49
CA THR A 488 -6.08 15.06 2.48
C THR A 488 -4.94 14.16 2.03
N PHE A 489 -4.84 12.97 2.63
CA PHE A 489 -3.79 12.02 2.27
C PHE A 489 -4.00 11.41 0.88
N SER A 490 -5.25 11.18 0.48
CA SER A 490 -5.57 10.78 -0.89
C SER A 490 -5.06 11.83 -1.88
N PHE A 491 -5.32 13.12 -1.64
CA PHE A 491 -4.82 14.19 -2.51
C PHE A 491 -3.29 14.19 -2.61
N ILE A 492 -2.58 14.20 -1.48
CA ILE A 492 -1.11 14.29 -1.44
C ILE A 492 -0.46 13.09 -2.15
N ILE A 493 -0.96 11.89 -1.89
CA ILE A 493 -0.37 10.65 -2.43
C ILE A 493 -0.68 10.54 -3.93
N ILE A 494 -1.93 10.79 -4.35
CA ILE A 494 -2.32 10.73 -5.76
C ILE A 494 -1.57 11.79 -6.57
N ASP A 495 -1.46 13.03 -6.10
CA ASP A 495 -0.67 14.08 -6.75
C ASP A 495 0.78 13.63 -6.95
N GLN A 496 1.43 13.14 -5.90
CA GLN A 496 2.82 12.71 -5.98
C GLN A 496 3.01 11.60 -7.01
N PHE A 497 2.21 10.53 -6.95
CA PHE A 497 2.34 9.42 -7.91
C PHE A 497 2.03 9.87 -9.35
N GLN A 498 1.07 10.76 -9.56
CA GLN A 498 0.83 11.32 -10.88
C GLN A 498 2.03 12.13 -11.39
N ARG A 499 2.67 12.95 -10.55
CA ARG A 499 3.88 13.68 -10.94
C ARG A 499 5.06 12.76 -11.23
N LEU A 500 5.23 11.70 -10.44
CA LEU A 500 6.25 10.67 -10.69
C LEU A 500 6.06 10.00 -12.04
N ARG A 501 4.81 9.67 -12.40
CA ARG A 501 4.51 9.05 -13.70
C ARG A 501 4.65 10.02 -14.86
N ASP A 502 4.00 11.17 -14.76
CA ASP A 502 3.85 12.10 -15.88
C ASP A 502 5.16 12.86 -16.14
N GLY A 503 5.99 13.07 -15.11
CA GLY A 503 7.31 13.71 -15.17
C GLY A 503 8.48 12.76 -15.42
N ASP A 504 8.26 11.45 -15.55
CA ASP A 504 9.32 10.47 -15.85
C ASP A 504 9.41 10.17 -17.36
N ARG A 505 10.50 10.57 -17.99
CA ARG A 505 10.78 10.27 -19.41
C ARG A 505 11.00 8.78 -19.66
N PHE A 506 11.42 8.03 -18.64
CA PHE A 506 11.64 6.59 -18.68
C PHE A 506 10.46 5.78 -18.14
N TRP A 507 9.30 6.41 -17.93
CA TRP A 507 8.04 5.72 -17.61
C TRP A 507 7.79 4.58 -18.59
N TYR A 508 7.42 3.40 -18.09
CA TYR A 508 7.41 2.19 -18.90
C TYR A 508 6.48 2.25 -20.10
N GLU A 509 5.33 2.93 -20.03
CA GLU A 509 4.42 3.10 -21.19
C GLU A 509 4.98 4.04 -22.26
N ASN A 510 5.98 4.86 -21.92
CA ASN A 510 6.72 5.69 -22.87
C ASN A 510 7.89 4.93 -23.53
N VAL A 511 8.45 3.94 -22.82
CA VAL A 511 9.61 3.15 -23.27
C VAL A 511 9.18 1.89 -24.04
N PHE A 512 8.18 1.17 -23.55
CA PHE A 512 7.73 -0.11 -24.09
C PHE A 512 6.45 0.03 -24.91
N SER A 513 6.27 -0.86 -25.89
CA SER A 513 5.05 -0.91 -26.70
C SER A 513 4.75 -2.31 -27.21
N GLY A 514 3.51 -2.52 -27.66
CA GLY A 514 3.07 -3.81 -28.21
C GLY A 514 3.21 -4.94 -27.19
N LYS A 515 3.74 -6.10 -27.63
CA LYS A 515 3.80 -7.30 -26.78
C LYS A 515 4.59 -7.10 -25.49
N ALA A 516 5.68 -6.33 -25.51
CA ALA A 516 6.49 -6.10 -24.32
C ALA A 516 5.69 -5.32 -23.26
N LEU A 517 4.96 -4.28 -23.70
CA LEU A 517 4.07 -3.53 -22.83
C LEU A 517 2.90 -4.39 -22.31
N ASP A 518 2.28 -5.19 -23.18
CA ASP A 518 1.22 -6.12 -22.78
C ASP A 518 1.70 -7.15 -21.73
N GLU A 519 2.96 -7.57 -21.84
CA GLU A 519 3.59 -8.52 -20.92
C GLU A 519 3.92 -7.87 -19.56
N ILE A 520 4.46 -6.65 -19.57
CA ILE A 520 4.69 -5.86 -18.34
C ILE A 520 3.36 -5.58 -17.62
N ASN A 521 2.34 -5.12 -18.34
CA ASN A 521 1.02 -4.84 -17.78
C ASN A 521 0.33 -6.09 -17.20
N GLY A 522 0.66 -7.27 -17.72
CA GLY A 522 0.11 -8.54 -17.25
C GLY A 522 0.94 -9.23 -16.17
N THR A 523 2.08 -8.66 -15.75
CA THR A 523 2.87 -9.18 -14.63
C THR A 523 2.34 -8.59 -13.32
N THR A 524 1.93 -9.49 -12.42
CA THR A 524 1.49 -9.13 -11.06
C THR A 524 2.61 -9.33 -10.03
N LEU A 525 2.45 -8.78 -8.83
CA LEU A 525 3.35 -9.10 -7.71
C LEU A 525 3.29 -10.60 -7.35
N ALA A 526 2.12 -11.23 -7.51
CA ALA A 526 1.98 -12.68 -7.35
C ALA A 526 2.91 -13.44 -8.30
N ASP A 527 2.94 -13.05 -9.59
CA ASP A 527 3.83 -13.65 -10.58
C ASP A 527 5.30 -13.50 -10.21
N VAL A 528 5.72 -12.32 -9.76
CA VAL A 528 7.12 -12.07 -9.36
C VAL A 528 7.51 -12.93 -8.16
N ILE A 529 6.64 -13.05 -7.16
CA ILE A 529 6.87 -13.93 -6.00
C ILE A 529 7.00 -15.39 -6.45
N GLU A 530 6.07 -15.90 -7.26
CA GLU A 530 6.08 -17.30 -7.72
C GLU A 530 7.25 -17.62 -8.67
N ARG A 531 7.73 -16.65 -9.46
CA ARG A 531 8.91 -16.81 -10.34
C ARG A 531 10.22 -16.91 -9.54
N ASN A 532 10.28 -16.30 -8.35
CA ASN A 532 11.51 -16.05 -7.60
C ASN A 532 11.55 -16.69 -6.20
N SER A 533 10.63 -17.62 -5.92
CA SER A 533 10.57 -18.40 -4.68
C SER A 533 9.92 -19.78 -4.92
N ASP A 534 9.84 -20.65 -3.91
CA ASP A 534 9.02 -21.88 -3.97
C ASP A 534 7.54 -21.64 -3.55
N VAL A 535 7.13 -20.37 -3.38
CA VAL A 535 5.72 -20.03 -3.13
C VAL A 535 4.89 -20.30 -4.38
N SER A 536 3.69 -20.84 -4.21
CA SER A 536 2.76 -21.10 -5.30
C SER A 536 1.31 -21.09 -4.83
N GLY A 537 0.39 -20.85 -5.76
CA GLY A 537 -1.05 -20.83 -5.49
C GLY A 537 -1.50 -19.56 -4.76
N LEU A 538 -0.79 -18.45 -4.99
CA LEU A 538 -1.20 -17.15 -4.49
C LEU A 538 -2.51 -16.70 -5.15
N GLN A 539 -3.25 -15.84 -4.46
CA GLN A 539 -4.35 -15.10 -5.05
C GLN A 539 -3.82 -14.15 -6.13
N GLU A 540 -4.68 -13.79 -7.08
CA GLU A 540 -4.31 -13.01 -8.27
C GLU A 540 -3.75 -11.63 -7.90
N ASN A 541 -4.41 -10.93 -6.98
CA ASN A 541 -3.92 -9.69 -6.40
C ASN A 541 -3.57 -9.92 -4.92
N VAL A 542 -2.27 -9.98 -4.61
CA VAL A 542 -1.78 -10.31 -3.26
C VAL A 542 -2.02 -9.21 -2.24
N PHE A 543 -2.36 -7.99 -2.67
CA PHE A 543 -2.70 -6.90 -1.75
C PHE A 543 -4.02 -7.11 -1.02
N PHE A 544 -4.90 -7.97 -1.55
CA PHE A 544 -6.12 -8.39 -0.87
C PHE A 544 -5.99 -9.81 -0.32
N ALA A 545 -6.68 -10.09 0.80
CA ALA A 545 -6.68 -11.43 1.38
C ALA A 545 -7.29 -12.46 0.42
N PRO A 546 -6.88 -13.75 0.49
CA PRO A 546 -7.47 -14.82 -0.34
C PRO A 546 -8.99 -15.02 -0.18
N THR A 547 -9.56 -14.50 0.91
CA THR A 547 -11.01 -14.49 1.18
C THR A 547 -11.77 -13.40 0.42
N VAL A 548 -11.07 -12.49 -0.26
CA VAL A 548 -11.65 -11.51 -1.17
C VAL A 548 -11.70 -12.11 -2.58
N MET A 549 -12.90 -12.29 -3.08
CA MET A 549 -13.12 -12.63 -4.49
C MET A 549 -13.16 -11.34 -5.30
N GLN A 550 -12.04 -10.96 -5.94
CA GLN A 550 -11.96 -9.78 -6.79
C GLN A 550 -12.21 -10.15 -8.26
N ILE A 551 -12.94 -9.31 -9.00
CA ILE A 551 -13.09 -9.42 -10.44
C ILE A 551 -13.04 -8.04 -11.09
N ASP A 552 -12.06 -7.83 -11.97
CA ASP A 552 -12.06 -6.71 -12.89
C ASP A 552 -12.93 -7.02 -14.12
N LEU A 553 -14.05 -6.30 -14.23
CA LEU A 553 -14.99 -6.45 -15.32
C LEU A 553 -14.48 -5.84 -16.65
N ALA A 554 -13.54 -4.89 -16.59
CA ALA A 554 -12.92 -4.30 -17.78
C ALA A 554 -12.07 -5.32 -18.54
N GLU A 555 -11.30 -6.16 -17.83
CA GLU A 555 -10.51 -7.24 -18.44
C GLU A 555 -11.40 -8.29 -19.13
N THR A 556 -12.55 -8.58 -18.53
CA THR A 556 -13.52 -9.52 -19.09
C THR A 556 -14.39 -8.91 -20.20
N ARG A 557 -14.29 -7.59 -20.44
CA ARG A 557 -15.06 -6.82 -21.44
C ARG A 557 -16.57 -6.98 -21.28
N THR A 558 -17.03 -7.10 -20.03
CA THR A 558 -18.44 -7.26 -19.69
C THR A 558 -18.95 -6.03 -18.96
N THR A 559 -20.21 -5.67 -19.22
CA THR A 559 -20.88 -4.56 -18.54
C THR A 559 -22.24 -4.97 -17.98
N ASP A 560 -22.61 -6.25 -18.05
CA ASP A 560 -23.90 -6.74 -17.58
C ASP A 560 -23.73 -8.10 -16.89
N VAL A 561 -23.65 -8.09 -15.56
CA VAL A 561 -23.35 -9.27 -14.75
C VAL A 561 -24.44 -9.56 -13.71
N SER A 562 -24.50 -10.82 -13.28
CA SER A 562 -25.30 -11.26 -12.14
C SER A 562 -24.41 -11.97 -11.13
N VAL A 563 -24.53 -11.59 -9.87
CA VAL A 563 -23.95 -12.33 -8.74
C VAL A 563 -24.98 -13.34 -8.23
N ARG A 564 -24.59 -14.60 -8.07
CA ARG A 564 -25.50 -15.65 -7.59
C ARG A 564 -24.77 -16.75 -6.83
N LEU A 565 -25.53 -17.46 -5.99
CA LEU A 565 -25.09 -18.70 -5.39
C LEU A 565 -25.57 -19.91 -6.20
N ASN A 566 -24.66 -20.84 -6.48
CA ASN A 566 -24.95 -22.10 -7.16
C ASN A 566 -24.28 -23.27 -6.43
N LYS A 567 -25.06 -23.99 -5.61
CA LYS A 567 -24.61 -25.20 -4.86
C LYS A 567 -23.35 -24.96 -3.99
N GLY A 568 -23.34 -23.86 -3.23
CA GLY A 568 -22.22 -23.51 -2.35
C GLY A 568 -21.04 -22.84 -3.07
N ILE A 569 -21.22 -22.44 -4.33
CA ILE A 569 -20.25 -21.67 -5.09
C ILE A 569 -20.84 -20.29 -5.35
N LEU A 570 -20.09 -19.24 -5.02
CA LEU A 570 -20.37 -17.88 -5.43
C LEU A 570 -19.93 -17.73 -6.89
N GLU A 571 -20.84 -17.32 -7.77
CA GLU A 571 -20.58 -17.14 -9.19
C GLU A 571 -20.93 -15.72 -9.63
N VAL A 572 -20.05 -15.15 -10.45
CA VAL A 572 -20.33 -13.93 -11.22
C VAL A 572 -20.49 -14.34 -12.68
N VAL A 573 -21.63 -13.99 -13.26
CA VAL A 573 -22.06 -14.47 -14.58
C VAL A 573 -22.33 -13.31 -15.50
N ASP A 574 -21.68 -13.29 -16.66
CA ASP A 574 -22.02 -12.39 -17.75
C ASP A 574 -23.40 -12.77 -18.31
N ASN A 575 -24.36 -11.86 -18.22
CA ASN A 575 -25.74 -12.10 -18.65
C ASN A 575 -25.90 -12.15 -20.18
N ARG A 576 -24.96 -11.56 -20.92
CA ARG A 576 -24.94 -11.54 -22.39
C ARG A 576 -24.47 -12.87 -22.93
N THR A 577 -23.34 -13.37 -22.44
CA THR A 577 -22.72 -14.61 -22.92
C THR A 577 -23.16 -15.86 -22.16
N ARG A 578 -23.73 -15.69 -20.95
CA ARG A 578 -24.06 -16.75 -19.99
C ARG A 578 -22.84 -17.49 -19.45
N GLN A 579 -21.64 -16.93 -19.61
CA GLN A 579 -20.42 -17.50 -19.07
C GLN A 579 -20.23 -17.07 -17.61
N VAL A 580 -19.72 -18.00 -16.80
CA VAL A 580 -19.20 -17.69 -15.46
C VAL A 580 -17.85 -17.03 -15.68
N ILE A 581 -17.71 -15.78 -15.25
CA ILE A 581 -16.47 -15.00 -15.41
C ILE A 581 -15.60 -15.08 -14.16
N GLY A 582 -16.20 -15.34 -13.00
CA GLY A 582 -15.48 -15.68 -11.77
C GLY A 582 -16.31 -16.59 -10.89
N SER A 583 -15.66 -17.50 -10.16
CA SER A 583 -16.33 -18.31 -9.14
C SER A 583 -15.39 -18.76 -8.04
N GLN A 584 -15.88 -18.79 -6.80
CA GLN A 584 -15.14 -19.30 -5.65
C GLN A 584 -16.07 -20.04 -4.69
N SER A 585 -15.51 -20.96 -3.89
CA SER A 585 -16.27 -21.69 -2.88
C SER A 585 -16.77 -20.71 -1.82
N LEU A 586 -18.06 -20.77 -1.46
CA LEU A 586 -18.64 -19.85 -0.48
C LEU A 586 -17.94 -19.95 0.88
N ASP A 587 -17.53 -21.15 1.27
CA ASP A 587 -16.80 -21.41 2.52
C ASP A 587 -15.40 -20.75 2.57
N SER A 588 -14.93 -20.18 1.46
CA SER A 588 -13.61 -19.53 1.34
C SER A 588 -13.71 -18.07 0.90
N VAL A 589 -14.91 -17.48 0.85
CA VAL A 589 -15.11 -16.08 0.48
C VAL A 589 -15.77 -15.35 1.63
N GLU A 590 -15.17 -14.24 2.05
CA GLU A 590 -15.78 -13.31 2.99
C GLU A 590 -16.33 -12.09 2.28
N ARG A 591 -15.68 -11.65 1.19
CA ARG A 591 -16.07 -10.46 0.43
C ARG A 591 -16.00 -10.68 -1.08
N LEU A 592 -16.91 -10.06 -1.81
CA LEU A 592 -16.87 -9.94 -3.27
C LEU A 592 -16.59 -8.50 -3.67
N MET A 593 -15.58 -8.29 -4.50
CA MET A 593 -15.24 -6.98 -5.07
C MET A 593 -15.38 -7.02 -6.58
N LEU A 594 -16.22 -6.15 -7.13
CA LEU A 594 -16.42 -5.99 -8.57
C LEU A 594 -15.93 -4.60 -8.97
N THR A 595 -14.88 -4.55 -9.78
CA THR A 595 -14.31 -3.29 -10.28
C THR A 595 -14.55 -3.18 -11.78
N SER A 596 -14.64 -1.95 -12.29
CA SER A 596 -14.63 -1.72 -13.74
C SER A 596 -14.19 -0.30 -14.04
N THR A 597 -13.14 -0.15 -14.83
CA THR A 597 -12.67 1.15 -15.36
C THR A 597 -13.25 1.47 -16.75
N ASP A 598 -14.14 0.62 -17.29
CA ASP A 598 -14.72 0.80 -18.63
C ASP A 598 -15.72 1.96 -18.62
N PRO A 599 -15.66 2.91 -19.58
CA PRO A 599 -16.63 4.01 -19.68
C PRO A 599 -18.06 3.59 -20.09
N GLY A 600 -18.32 2.29 -20.32
CA GLY A 600 -19.65 1.77 -20.66
C GLY A 600 -20.57 1.58 -19.46
N SER A 601 -21.89 1.72 -19.67
CA SER A 601 -22.93 1.50 -18.63
C SER A 601 -22.83 0.10 -18.02
N LEU A 602 -22.36 0.04 -16.78
CA LEU A 602 -22.23 -1.14 -15.95
C LEU A 602 -23.56 -1.48 -15.26
N ARG A 603 -23.95 -2.75 -15.32
CA ARG A 603 -25.17 -3.27 -14.69
C ARG A 603 -24.87 -4.49 -13.87
N ILE A 604 -24.92 -4.34 -12.56
CA ILE A 604 -24.68 -5.43 -11.62
C ILE A 604 -26.00 -5.86 -11.01
N ARG A 605 -26.37 -7.13 -11.22
CA ARG A 605 -27.56 -7.73 -10.60
C ARG A 605 -27.18 -8.52 -9.37
N TYR A 606 -27.62 -8.04 -8.22
CA TYR A 606 -27.56 -8.74 -6.96
C TYR A 606 -28.81 -9.61 -6.77
N ARG A 607 -28.67 -10.81 -6.17
CA ARG A 607 -29.80 -11.70 -5.89
C ARG A 607 -29.58 -12.66 -4.71
N GLY A 608 -30.22 -12.37 -3.59
CA GLY A 608 -30.53 -13.35 -2.53
C GLY A 608 -29.31 -13.96 -1.85
N ILE A 609 -28.25 -13.18 -1.69
CA ILE A 609 -27.13 -13.46 -0.79
C ILE A 609 -27.49 -12.84 0.57
N THR A 610 -26.93 -13.31 1.66
CA THR A 610 -27.20 -12.80 3.01
C THR A 610 -25.89 -12.54 3.74
N PRO A 611 -25.89 -11.83 4.88
CA PRO A 611 -24.69 -11.66 5.70
C PRO A 611 -24.06 -12.97 6.16
N THR A 612 -24.85 -14.04 6.28
CA THR A 612 -24.32 -15.36 6.63
C THR A 612 -23.58 -16.02 5.47
N ASP A 613 -23.92 -15.67 4.23
CA ASP A 613 -23.26 -16.19 3.04
C ASP A 613 -21.98 -15.40 2.70
N LEU A 614 -21.98 -14.08 2.93
CA LEU A 614 -20.89 -13.18 2.59
C LEU A 614 -20.73 -12.13 3.71
N PRO A 615 -20.04 -12.47 4.81
CA PRO A 615 -19.99 -11.65 6.02
C PRO A 615 -19.30 -10.29 5.82
N GLY A 616 -18.33 -10.21 4.91
CA GLY A 616 -17.65 -8.97 4.52
C GLY A 616 -18.39 -8.18 3.44
N GLY A 617 -19.59 -8.60 3.02
CA GLY A 617 -20.42 -7.85 2.07
C GLY A 617 -19.87 -7.83 0.63
N MET A 618 -20.37 -6.88 -0.15
CA MET A 618 -19.99 -6.72 -1.57
C MET A 618 -19.60 -5.27 -1.86
N ILE A 619 -18.50 -5.10 -2.57
CA ILE A 619 -18.03 -3.79 -3.04
C ILE A 619 -18.20 -3.72 -4.56
N VAL A 620 -18.75 -2.60 -5.04
CA VAL A 620 -18.87 -2.28 -6.47
C VAL A 620 -18.16 -0.95 -6.76
N GLU A 621 -17.05 -1.02 -7.47
CA GLU A 621 -16.36 0.16 -7.98
C GLU A 621 -16.65 0.29 -9.48
N ALA A 622 -17.56 1.19 -9.81
CA ALA A 622 -17.87 1.55 -11.19
C ALA A 622 -17.00 2.72 -11.63
N GLY A 623 -16.53 2.68 -12.88
CA GLY A 623 -15.74 3.75 -13.46
C GLY A 623 -16.59 4.99 -13.79
N LYS A 624 -16.05 5.92 -14.55
CA LYS A 624 -16.77 7.14 -15.01
C LYS A 624 -17.81 6.88 -16.12
N GLY A 625 -18.43 5.70 -16.13
CA GLY A 625 -19.49 5.33 -17.06
C GLY A 625 -20.76 6.16 -16.84
N ARG A 626 -21.52 6.40 -17.91
CA ARG A 626 -22.86 7.00 -17.80
C ARG A 626 -23.91 5.90 -17.65
N ASP A 627 -24.89 6.13 -16.79
CA ASP A 627 -25.98 5.22 -16.44
C ASP A 627 -25.52 3.91 -15.78
N ASP A 628 -24.44 3.94 -14.99
CA ASP A 628 -24.02 2.79 -14.17
C ASP A 628 -25.07 2.49 -13.11
N ALA A 629 -25.46 1.21 -13.02
CA ALA A 629 -26.62 0.79 -12.24
C ALA A 629 -26.38 -0.46 -11.39
N LEU A 630 -26.62 -0.31 -10.08
CA LEU A 630 -26.75 -1.43 -9.16
C LEU A 630 -28.22 -1.88 -9.11
N ILE A 631 -28.48 -3.11 -9.57
CA ILE A 631 -29.83 -3.67 -9.69
C ILE A 631 -30.04 -4.71 -8.58
N ILE A 632 -30.85 -4.36 -7.60
CA ILE A 632 -31.20 -5.22 -6.46
C ILE A 632 -32.45 -6.00 -6.82
N ASN A 633 -32.32 -7.31 -7.02
CA ASN A 633 -33.46 -8.18 -7.25
C ASN A 633 -33.95 -8.76 -5.93
N GLY A 634 -35.14 -8.33 -5.52
CA GLY A 634 -35.85 -8.87 -4.38
C GLY A 634 -36.05 -10.39 -4.49
N THR A 635 -36.12 -11.02 -3.33
CA THR A 635 -36.37 -12.44 -3.18
C THR A 635 -37.88 -12.73 -3.18
N LYS A 636 -38.25 -13.99 -2.92
CA LYS A 636 -39.67 -14.36 -2.70
C LYS A 636 -40.08 -14.22 -1.23
N GLN A 637 -39.20 -13.69 -0.40
CA GLN A 637 -39.41 -13.43 1.01
C GLN A 637 -39.47 -11.92 1.21
N ASN A 638 -39.91 -11.47 2.38
CA ASN A 638 -39.88 -10.04 2.71
C ASN A 638 -38.43 -9.58 2.74
N ASP A 639 -38.11 -8.57 1.94
CA ASP A 639 -36.80 -7.94 1.93
C ASP A 639 -36.84 -6.60 2.67
N THR A 640 -35.81 -6.31 3.46
CA THR A 640 -35.54 -4.98 4.02
C THR A 640 -34.39 -4.37 3.22
N ILE A 641 -34.62 -3.20 2.62
CA ILE A 641 -33.64 -2.49 1.83
C ILE A 641 -33.52 -1.07 2.38
N VAL A 642 -32.29 -0.68 2.77
CA VAL A 642 -31.97 0.68 3.21
C VAL A 642 -30.92 1.24 2.26
N VAL A 643 -31.23 2.34 1.60
CA VAL A 643 -30.30 3.05 0.72
C VAL A 643 -29.78 4.27 1.45
N ASN A 644 -28.48 4.30 1.68
CA ASN A 644 -27.72 5.44 2.19
C ASN A 644 -26.90 6.06 1.03
N GLU A 645 -25.97 6.96 1.34
CA GLU A 645 -25.19 7.69 0.33
C GLU A 645 -24.41 6.75 -0.60
N ASN A 646 -23.48 5.95 -0.06
CA ASN A 646 -22.61 5.04 -0.82
C ASN A 646 -22.77 3.56 -0.42
N VAL A 647 -23.81 3.25 0.35
CA VAL A 647 -24.10 1.91 0.86
C VAL A 647 -25.56 1.57 0.65
N VAL A 648 -25.82 0.36 0.16
CA VAL A 648 -27.16 -0.25 0.22
C VAL A 648 -27.14 -1.43 1.16
N GLU A 649 -27.95 -1.39 2.21
CA GLU A 649 -28.19 -2.54 3.07
C GLU A 649 -29.33 -3.39 2.50
N VAL A 650 -29.10 -4.68 2.24
CA VAL A 650 -30.13 -5.63 1.80
C VAL A 650 -30.19 -6.80 2.79
N ASN A 651 -31.26 -6.87 3.57
CA ASN A 651 -31.47 -7.90 4.60
C ASN A 651 -30.29 -8.00 5.60
N GLY A 652 -29.71 -6.86 5.99
CA GLY A 652 -28.55 -6.79 6.87
C GLY A 652 -27.20 -6.95 6.20
N MET A 653 -27.14 -7.20 4.88
CA MET A 653 -25.87 -7.22 4.14
C MET A 653 -25.59 -5.84 3.57
N GLU A 654 -24.39 -5.33 3.80
CA GLU A 654 -23.91 -4.11 3.18
C GLU A 654 -23.38 -4.36 1.76
N LEU A 655 -23.83 -3.50 0.84
CA LEU A 655 -23.33 -3.38 -0.51
C LEU A 655 -22.79 -1.96 -0.67
N GLU A 656 -21.48 -1.82 -0.60
CA GLU A 656 -20.78 -0.57 -0.83
C GLU A 656 -20.62 -0.32 -2.32
N PHE A 657 -20.71 0.94 -2.73
CA PHE A 657 -20.51 1.29 -4.12
C PHE A 657 -19.88 2.67 -4.31
N THR A 658 -19.07 2.77 -5.36
CA THR A 658 -18.49 4.03 -5.85
C THR A 658 -18.76 4.14 -7.35
N GLY A 659 -19.03 5.35 -7.85
CA GLY A 659 -19.25 5.61 -9.28
C GLY A 659 -20.60 5.15 -9.84
N VAL A 660 -21.47 4.53 -9.03
CA VAL A 660 -22.82 4.13 -9.48
C VAL A 660 -23.73 5.35 -9.56
N GLU A 661 -24.46 5.50 -10.67
CA GLU A 661 -25.38 6.64 -10.88
C GLU A 661 -26.84 6.32 -10.55
N ARG A 662 -27.21 5.03 -10.55
CA ARG A 662 -28.60 4.60 -10.36
C ARG A 662 -28.70 3.32 -9.52
N ILE A 663 -29.59 3.31 -8.53
CA ILE A 663 -30.01 2.07 -7.86
C ILE A 663 -31.39 1.67 -8.38
N VAL A 664 -31.53 0.42 -8.83
CA VAL A 664 -32.81 -0.12 -9.30
C VAL A 664 -33.24 -1.27 -8.41
N ILE A 665 -34.29 -1.07 -7.63
CA ILE A 665 -34.87 -2.08 -6.76
C ILE A 665 -36.02 -2.77 -7.49
N GLN A 666 -35.85 -4.05 -7.81
CA GLN A 666 -36.87 -4.89 -8.45
C GLN A 666 -37.47 -5.83 -7.41
N HIS A 667 -38.62 -5.44 -6.86
CA HIS A 667 -39.24 -6.15 -5.74
C HIS A 667 -40.30 -7.15 -6.24
N THR A 668 -40.69 -8.14 -5.42
CA THR A 668 -41.68 -9.17 -5.80
C THR A 668 -43.02 -8.96 -5.08
N ASN A 669 -44.02 -9.83 -5.29
CA ASN A 669 -45.39 -9.67 -4.76
C ASN A 669 -45.50 -9.96 -3.24
N VAL A 670 -44.53 -9.54 -2.44
CA VAL A 670 -44.44 -9.72 -0.99
C VAL A 670 -44.23 -8.37 -0.31
N ASP A 671 -44.39 -8.33 1.02
CA ASP A 671 -44.32 -7.08 1.78
C ASP A 671 -42.84 -6.70 2.03
N ASP A 672 -42.27 -5.92 1.13
CA ASP A 672 -40.89 -5.40 1.22
C ASP A 672 -40.85 -4.03 1.93
N SER A 673 -39.81 -3.78 2.72
CA SER A 673 -39.56 -2.52 3.40
C SER A 673 -38.40 -1.79 2.74
N ILE A 674 -38.68 -0.66 2.09
CA ILE A 674 -37.66 0.15 1.40
C ILE A 674 -37.56 1.51 2.11
N GLN A 675 -36.35 1.84 2.57
CA GLN A 675 -36.01 3.14 3.14
C GLN A 675 -34.89 3.77 2.32
N VAL A 676 -34.97 5.07 2.09
CA VAL A 676 -33.94 5.86 1.40
C VAL A 676 -33.64 7.04 2.33
N ALA A 677 -32.38 7.25 2.69
CA ALA A 677 -31.97 8.35 3.54
C ALA A 677 -32.23 9.71 2.86
N ASP A 678 -32.37 10.77 3.66
CA ASP A 678 -32.81 12.09 3.18
C ASP A 678 -31.75 12.82 2.33
N ASP A 679 -30.50 12.36 2.38
CA ASP A 679 -29.26 12.94 1.85
C ASP A 679 -28.64 12.15 0.69
N VAL A 680 -29.38 11.20 0.11
CA VAL A 680 -28.90 10.37 -1.01
C VAL A 680 -28.95 11.14 -2.34
N ASP A 681 -27.79 11.39 -2.97
CA ASP A 681 -27.66 12.07 -4.28
C ASP A 681 -27.67 11.10 -5.50
N ILE A 682 -28.17 9.86 -5.33
CA ILE A 682 -28.26 8.84 -6.39
C ILE A 682 -29.71 8.62 -6.89
N ASP A 683 -29.89 8.28 -8.17
CA ASP A 683 -31.22 7.98 -8.73
C ASP A 683 -31.74 6.62 -8.25
N VAL A 684 -32.66 6.62 -7.27
CA VAL A 684 -33.29 5.38 -6.75
C VAL A 684 -34.63 5.11 -7.43
N ASN A 685 -34.70 4.00 -8.18
CA ASN A 685 -35.89 3.56 -8.89
C ASN A 685 -36.46 2.25 -8.30
N VAL A 686 -37.68 2.30 -7.77
CA VAL A 686 -38.40 1.11 -7.29
C VAL A 686 -39.38 0.62 -8.36
N LEU A 687 -39.17 -0.61 -8.86
CA LEU A 687 -39.96 -1.23 -9.91
C LEU A 687 -40.76 -2.43 -9.38
N ASP A 688 -42.08 -2.36 -9.53
CA ASP A 688 -42.97 -3.49 -9.26
C ASP A 688 -42.95 -4.48 -10.45
N MET A 689 -42.50 -5.71 -10.19
CA MET A 689 -42.42 -6.78 -11.18
C MET A 689 -43.76 -7.51 -11.43
N VAL A 690 -44.89 -7.02 -10.89
CA VAL A 690 -46.22 -7.57 -11.19
C VAL A 690 -46.50 -7.50 -12.70
N ARG A 691 -46.71 -8.68 -13.29
CA ARG A 691 -47.21 -8.84 -14.66
C ARG A 691 -48.44 -7.96 -14.87
N ARG A 692 -48.39 -7.08 -15.88
CA ARG A 692 -49.59 -6.55 -16.54
C ARG A 692 -50.38 -7.70 -17.17
N ASP A 693 -51.20 -8.38 -16.39
CA ASP A 693 -52.30 -9.18 -16.90
C ASP A 693 -53.63 -8.47 -16.62
N SER A 694 -54.30 -8.17 -17.71
CA SER A 694 -55.53 -7.40 -17.81
C SER A 694 -56.75 -8.07 -17.18
N ARG A 695 -57.67 -7.24 -16.64
CA ARG A 695 -59.09 -7.50 -16.26
C ARG A 695 -59.22 -8.20 -14.88
N HIS A 696 -60.03 -7.74 -13.92
CA HIS A 696 -61.45 -7.40 -14.00
C HIS A 696 -61.93 -6.70 -12.69
N ASP A 697 -63.01 -5.91 -12.79
CA ASP A 697 -63.65 -5.07 -11.75
C ASP A 697 -64.07 -5.76 -10.43
N GLY A 698 -64.03 -4.98 -9.32
CA GLY A 698 -64.82 -5.21 -8.10
C GLY A 698 -64.61 -4.11 -7.02
N PRO A 699 -65.66 -3.44 -6.48
CA PRO A 699 -65.56 -2.16 -5.75
C PRO A 699 -65.38 -2.29 -4.21
N PRO A 700 -65.11 -1.19 -3.48
CA PRO A 700 -64.43 -1.21 -2.17
C PRO A 700 -65.38 -1.31 -0.97
N GLY A 701 -64.87 -1.88 0.13
CA GLY A 701 -65.60 -2.05 1.40
C GLY A 701 -64.83 -1.56 2.63
N ARG A 702 -65.12 -0.30 3.00
CA ARG A 702 -65.25 0.34 4.33
C ARG A 702 -64.29 0.05 5.52
N GLU A 703 -63.78 1.18 6.02
CA GLU A 703 -63.24 1.60 7.33
C GLU A 703 -63.82 0.94 8.61
N GLN A 704 -62.98 0.69 9.64
CA GLN A 704 -62.76 1.57 10.81
C GLN A 704 -61.89 0.92 11.93
N PRO A 705 -61.27 1.72 12.84
CA PRO A 705 -60.13 1.40 13.70
C PRO A 705 -60.51 1.34 15.22
N PRO A 706 -59.66 1.75 16.18
CA PRO A 706 -58.64 0.97 16.89
C PRO A 706 -58.95 0.82 18.40
N HIS A 707 -58.17 0.04 19.15
CA HIS A 707 -58.20 0.10 20.62
C HIS A 707 -56.81 0.08 21.27
N GLN A 708 -56.65 1.07 22.14
CA GLN A 708 -55.55 1.46 23.02
C GLN A 708 -55.58 0.73 24.38
N ASN A 709 -54.47 0.90 25.14
CA ASN A 709 -54.29 0.77 26.60
C ASN A 709 -54.05 -0.66 27.12
N ASP A 710 -53.24 -0.95 28.15
CA ASP A 710 -52.67 -0.10 29.20
C ASP A 710 -51.58 -0.81 30.02
N HIS A 711 -50.73 -0.01 30.66
CA HIS A 711 -50.21 -0.11 32.04
C HIS A 711 -49.42 -1.33 32.61
N ARG A 712 -48.14 -1.02 32.90
CA ARG A 712 -47.50 -0.86 34.26
C ARG A 712 -46.73 -2.03 34.96
N PRO A 713 -45.81 -1.68 35.90
CA PRO A 713 -44.47 -2.27 36.09
C PRO A 713 -44.21 -2.81 37.52
N THR A 714 -42.98 -3.28 37.81
CA THR A 714 -42.32 -3.27 39.16
C THR A 714 -40.81 -3.56 39.04
N GLN A 715 -39.91 -2.64 39.45
CA GLN A 715 -39.03 -2.63 40.68
C GLN A 715 -38.13 -3.88 40.86
N GLY A 716 -36.78 -3.87 40.86
CA GLY A 716 -35.73 -3.17 41.68
C GLY A 716 -34.95 -4.24 42.52
N PRO A 717 -33.84 -4.01 43.28
CA PRO A 717 -32.74 -3.00 43.24
C PRO A 717 -31.30 -3.54 43.62
N ASP A 718 -30.29 -2.63 43.63
CA ASP A 718 -29.09 -2.49 44.52
C ASP A 718 -27.95 -3.57 44.54
N ARG A 719 -26.61 -3.34 44.72
CA ARG A 719 -25.74 -2.20 45.12
C ARG A 719 -24.21 -2.56 45.07
N GLN A 720 -23.37 -1.57 44.70
CA GLN A 720 -22.10 -1.04 45.33
C GLN A 720 -20.76 -1.83 45.44
N ARG A 721 -19.66 -1.24 44.88
CA ARG A 721 -18.45 -0.56 45.53
C ARG A 721 -17.23 -1.47 45.84
N ALA A 722 -15.95 -1.08 45.83
CA ALA A 722 -15.16 0.14 45.54
C ALA A 722 -13.63 -0.13 45.70
N ASP A 723 -12.77 0.74 45.12
CA ASP A 723 -11.46 1.29 45.58
C ASP A 723 -10.20 0.36 45.71
N GLU A 724 -8.91 0.74 45.60
CA GLU A 724 -8.10 1.94 45.18
C GLU A 724 -6.56 1.63 45.33
N ARG A 725 -5.70 2.28 44.50
CA ARG A 725 -4.40 2.99 44.76
C ARG A 725 -2.98 2.34 44.97
N ASN A 726 -2.02 2.97 44.23
CA ASN A 726 -0.64 3.48 44.53
C ASN A 726 0.56 2.53 44.83
N ALA A 727 1.86 2.85 44.60
CA ALA A 727 2.67 3.78 43.78
C ALA A 727 4.19 3.60 44.15
N GLY A 728 5.13 3.79 43.20
CA GLY A 728 6.42 4.51 43.36
C GLY A 728 7.80 3.79 43.48
N LYS A 729 8.75 4.14 42.56
CA LYS A 729 10.09 4.79 42.76
C LYS A 729 11.40 4.22 42.11
N ASP A 730 11.94 5.01 41.16
CA ASP A 730 13.29 5.60 40.84
C ASP A 730 14.65 4.86 40.86
N ARG A 731 15.37 4.90 39.71
CA ARG A 731 16.57 5.76 39.40
C ARG A 731 17.54 5.26 38.28
N ASP A 732 17.78 6.15 37.31
CA ASP A 732 19.01 6.66 36.61
C ASP A 732 20.15 5.74 36.06
N ASP A 733 20.41 5.82 34.73
CA ASP A 733 21.72 6.14 34.08
C ASP A 733 21.58 6.24 32.53
N PHE A 734 21.90 7.39 31.91
CA PHE A 734 21.86 7.63 30.44
C PHE A 734 23.24 7.68 29.78
N GLY A 735 23.31 7.13 28.57
CA GLY A 735 24.24 7.55 27.53
C GLY A 735 24.49 6.49 26.46
N MET A 736 23.85 6.62 25.27
CA MET A 736 24.38 6.33 23.91
C MET A 736 23.26 6.06 22.88
N LEU A 737 23.44 6.64 21.67
CA LEU A 737 23.02 6.19 20.33
C LEU A 737 21.84 6.90 19.62
N ASP A 738 22.24 7.55 18.53
CA ASP A 738 21.50 7.89 17.32
C ASP A 738 21.57 6.70 16.33
N GLN A 739 20.54 6.52 15.50
CA GLN A 739 20.54 5.99 14.11
C GLN A 739 19.19 5.34 13.78
N VAL A 740 18.26 6.09 13.15
CA VAL A 740 17.06 5.50 12.51
C VAL A 740 16.80 6.06 11.11
N PHE A 741 17.39 7.19 10.73
CA PHE A 741 17.33 7.64 9.35
C PHE A 741 18.77 7.73 8.84
N ALA A 742 19.24 6.55 8.44
CA ALA A 742 20.46 6.23 7.70
C ALA A 742 21.83 6.57 8.33
N SER A 743 22.65 5.54 8.53
CA SER A 743 23.99 5.39 7.93
C SER A 743 24.79 4.29 8.65
N SER A 744 25.36 3.36 7.89
CA SER A 744 26.77 2.91 7.94
C SER A 744 27.58 2.91 9.26
N ASP A 745 27.07 2.42 10.39
CA ASP A 745 27.93 2.17 11.57
C ASP A 745 27.41 1.05 12.50
N LEU A 746 27.21 -0.13 11.92
CA LEU A 746 26.62 -1.34 12.53
C LEU A 746 27.46 -2.02 13.63
N GLU A 747 28.67 -1.55 13.93
CA GLU A 747 29.51 -2.15 14.98
C GLU A 747 29.09 -1.79 16.42
N LYS A 748 28.35 -0.69 16.63
CA LYS A 748 28.10 -0.17 18.01
C LYS A 748 26.79 -0.63 18.64
N VAL A 749 25.83 -1.11 17.85
CA VAL A 749 24.55 -1.64 18.36
C VAL A 749 24.69 -3.08 18.90
N LEU A 750 25.75 -3.80 18.55
CA LEU A 750 25.87 -5.26 18.76
C LEU A 750 26.74 -5.73 19.93
N ASP A 751 27.20 -4.88 20.88
CA ASP A 751 27.88 -5.41 22.09
C ASP A 751 26.90 -5.93 23.15
N MET A 752 26.10 -6.93 22.76
CA MET A 752 25.37 -7.81 23.69
C MET A 752 25.90 -9.24 23.60
N SER A 753 27.20 -9.41 23.84
CA SER A 753 27.77 -10.74 24.09
C SER A 753 27.40 -11.24 25.51
N PRO A 754 26.88 -12.48 25.67
CA PRO A 754 26.53 -13.01 26.98
C PRO A 754 27.79 -13.24 27.82
N LYS A 755 27.97 -12.44 28.88
CA LYS A 755 29.05 -12.62 29.87
C LYS A 755 28.99 -14.05 30.44
N LYS A 756 30.02 -14.84 30.08
CA LYS A 756 30.32 -16.15 30.65
C LYS A 756 30.20 -16.12 32.18
N ARG A 757 29.19 -16.82 32.71
CA ARG A 757 29.16 -17.24 34.13
C ARG A 757 30.42 -18.06 34.42
N ARG A 758 31.35 -17.49 35.18
CA ARG A 758 32.36 -18.26 35.92
C ARG A 758 31.81 -18.56 37.31
N ARG A 759 32.09 -19.80 37.73
CA ARG A 759 31.67 -20.48 38.96
C ARG A 759 31.77 -19.66 40.23
#